data_AF-A0A367XYM0-F1
#
_entry.id   AF-A0A367XYM0-F1
#
_cell.length_a   1.000
_cell.length_b   1.000
_cell.length_c   1.000
_cell.angle_alpha   90.00
_cell.angle_beta   90.00
_cell.angle_gamma   90.00
#
_symmetry.space_group_name_H-M   'P 1'
#
loop_
_entity.id
_entity.type
_entity.pdbx_description
1 polymer ?
#
loop_
_entity_poly.entity_id
_entity_poly.type
_entity_poly.pdbx_seq_one_letter_code
_entity_poly.pdbx_strand_id
1 'polypeptide(L)'
;MQISRPAPGIGALAPRAHLATDAPQQSLAGSWRFRLSPTLHEAPDEWRDDDTAAWDEIQVPGHWVLQGHGAPAYSNVQMPFPVDPPHPPQANPIGDHILDFVADESLLAAAEQLIRFDGIESAGEIWLNGEWLGSTRGSRLAHEFDVTGILRAGENRLAVRVAQFSDATYLENQDMWWLPGIFRDVTLLARPEGGIRDVFATGDFDPATGTGSLALVVDAAAEWSVEIPELGIDSTGSLEGLAVEPWTAETPRLYDVVVRTPSESVSLRIGFRRVEVKNTEILVNGSPILLRGVNRHEHHPEKGRVYDAEWVRAELELMKRHNINAVRTSHYPPHPETLALFDELGFWVIDECDYESHEFVMVDWRGNPSADPAWRDALMDRIQRTVHRDKNHASVIMWSMGNEAGVGQNIDAMLLWTKQFDPSRLTHYEGDWSCGIADVYSRMYASHDEVAQIGREGLEPAAAGLDAAHARRLTLPFIQCEFVHAMGTGPGGMQEYWDLFEQYPRLAGGFVWEWVEQGIAVTGDDGVRRIMIGGDFGEKVHDGNFVIDGLVSPDREPRPGLIHYAATIAQVQIRVDASRATATIENRFDHVDLAGVTLVAERIVDGESVARVGLDTPQVAPRHAAEIALPAELSDPRESAVADVVTVRALTAHDASWAEAGHEISSGQDVRVAAPPAPVPADGSVDVSTGSGELASVGGLAIAAGPAVGIWRAPTDNDWGRLHGEEDPTPYAERWRRGGYDRTVSRVVSSATEGASVRVHTRTGVPILDAAIDARMTWTPLEGGSVRLDLEIEPDGSWPVEWARLGIDFVIDAAPTGLDFVGDGPVSAYPDMRAAARFGWWSLAADEITVDSITPQESGARQGVIDATVGTEAGSLRIRALDAPFALTVSPHSRDELAAKTHNWELEADGKTHVSIDLLQSGVGTASCGPGTLPRYRVAARAIRTSLILEGIAG
;
A
#
# COMPACT_ATOMS: atom_id res chain seq x y z
N MET A 1 25.65 -17.43 24.36
CA MET A 1 24.69 -16.38 23.96
C MET A 1 24.57 -15.24 24.94
N GLN A 2 25.14 -14.08 24.57
CA GLN A 2 24.88 -12.80 25.23
C GLN A 2 23.80 -12.02 24.45
N ILE A 3 22.60 -11.91 25.02
CA ILE A 3 21.41 -11.31 24.38
C ILE A 3 20.85 -10.09 25.13
N SER A 4 21.65 -9.54 26.06
CA SER A 4 21.31 -8.34 26.83
C SER A 4 22.49 -7.38 26.84
N ARG A 5 22.89 -6.93 25.64
CA ARG A 5 24.04 -6.04 25.47
C ARG A 5 23.72 -4.97 24.42
N PRO A 6 23.58 -3.69 24.79
CA PRO A 6 23.28 -2.61 23.85
C PRO A 6 24.53 -2.27 23.02
N ALA A 7 24.88 -3.12 22.06
CA ALA A 7 26.06 -2.96 21.23
C ALA A 7 25.89 -3.71 19.90
N PRO A 8 26.71 -3.41 18.88
CA PRO A 8 26.77 -4.22 17.67
C PRO A 8 27.15 -5.68 17.94
N GLY A 9 26.93 -6.51 16.92
CA GLY A 9 27.52 -7.85 16.83
C GLY A 9 29.05 -7.82 16.95
N ILE A 10 29.65 -8.97 17.27
CA ILE A 10 31.10 -9.10 17.48
C ILE A 10 31.69 -9.96 16.35
N GLY A 11 32.87 -9.59 15.86
CA GLY A 11 33.65 -10.42 14.93
C GLY A 11 33.35 -10.19 13.45
N ALA A 12 32.24 -9.53 13.11
CA ALA A 12 31.93 -9.19 11.73
C ALA A 12 32.95 -8.17 11.18
N LEU A 13 33.28 -8.31 9.90
CA LEU A 13 34.08 -7.35 9.15
C LEU A 13 33.31 -6.02 8.96
N ALA A 14 34.05 -4.95 8.70
CA ALA A 14 33.46 -3.65 8.38
C ALA A 14 32.54 -3.75 7.14
N PRO A 15 31.39 -3.06 7.13
CA PRO A 15 30.42 -3.17 6.06
C PRO A 15 30.96 -2.66 4.72
N ARG A 16 30.42 -3.21 3.63
CA ARG A 16 30.75 -2.88 2.24
C ARG A 16 29.51 -3.01 1.35
N ALA A 17 29.62 -2.59 0.10
CA ALA A 17 28.53 -2.75 -0.88
C ALA A 17 28.21 -4.22 -1.14
N HIS A 18 26.95 -4.50 -1.47
CA HIS A 18 26.60 -5.75 -2.15
C HIS A 18 27.06 -5.65 -3.61
N LEU A 19 28.01 -6.49 -4.01
CA LEU A 19 28.68 -6.37 -5.32
C LEU A 19 28.52 -7.67 -6.13
N ALA A 20 28.13 -7.51 -7.39
CA ALA A 20 28.23 -8.59 -8.38
C ALA A 20 29.70 -8.73 -8.81
N THR A 21 30.33 -9.85 -8.47
CA THR A 21 31.75 -10.12 -8.72
C THR A 21 31.94 -11.48 -9.40
N ASP A 22 33.00 -11.61 -10.20
CA ASP A 22 33.43 -12.88 -10.79
C ASP A 22 34.21 -13.77 -9.81
N ALA A 23 34.52 -13.27 -8.61
CA ALA A 23 35.10 -14.08 -7.55
C ALA A 23 34.18 -15.27 -7.20
N PRO A 24 34.70 -16.49 -7.01
CA PRO A 24 33.88 -17.66 -6.70
C PRO A 24 33.00 -17.46 -5.46
N GLN A 25 31.77 -17.95 -5.53
CA GLN A 25 30.80 -17.93 -4.44
C GLN A 25 30.10 -19.28 -4.35
N GLN A 26 29.69 -19.68 -3.15
CA GLN A 26 28.91 -20.89 -2.92
C GLN A 26 27.75 -20.57 -1.98
N SER A 27 26.52 -20.73 -2.47
CA SER A 27 25.33 -20.63 -1.62
C SER A 27 25.27 -21.82 -0.66
N LEU A 28 24.88 -21.55 0.57
CA LEU A 28 24.60 -22.54 1.61
C LEU A 28 23.10 -22.69 1.90
N ALA A 29 22.24 -22.18 1.00
CA ALA A 29 20.80 -22.37 1.09
C ALA A 29 20.41 -23.86 0.95
N GLY A 30 19.31 -24.24 1.61
CA GLY A 30 18.75 -25.59 1.53
C GLY A 30 18.27 -26.12 2.89
N SER A 31 18.26 -27.45 3.01
CA SER A 31 17.84 -28.14 4.24
C SER A 31 18.98 -28.18 5.27
N TRP A 32 18.75 -27.62 6.45
CA TRP A 32 19.66 -27.61 7.59
C TRP A 32 19.05 -28.45 8.73
N ARG A 33 19.89 -28.98 9.62
CA ARG A 33 19.43 -29.63 10.85
C ARG A 33 19.03 -28.57 11.86
N PHE A 34 17.89 -28.76 12.51
CA PHE A 34 17.28 -27.76 13.37
C PHE A 34 16.79 -28.33 14.69
N ARG A 35 16.97 -27.58 15.76
CA ARG A 35 16.37 -27.85 17.07
C ARG A 35 15.93 -26.55 17.72
N LEU A 36 14.68 -26.50 18.16
CA LEU A 36 14.15 -25.37 18.93
C LEU A 36 14.18 -25.68 20.44
N SER A 37 14.76 -24.78 21.22
CA SER A 37 14.66 -24.76 22.68
C SER A 37 13.74 -23.61 23.12
N PRO A 38 12.90 -23.78 24.15
CA PRO A 38 11.93 -22.75 24.55
C PRO A 38 12.55 -21.57 25.29
N THR A 39 13.75 -21.75 25.87
CA THR A 39 14.50 -20.72 26.58
C THR A 39 16.00 -20.89 26.36
N LEU A 40 16.77 -19.83 26.56
CA LEU A 40 18.23 -19.89 26.55
C LEU A 40 18.81 -20.78 27.67
N HIS A 41 18.15 -20.89 28.82
CA HIS A 41 18.61 -21.73 29.91
C HIS A 41 18.46 -23.23 29.61
N GLU A 42 17.43 -23.59 28.85
CA GLU A 42 17.16 -24.96 28.44
C GLU A 42 17.89 -25.37 27.16
N ALA A 43 18.40 -24.40 26.40
CA ALA A 43 19.23 -24.65 25.22
C ALA A 43 20.56 -25.31 25.65
N PRO A 44 20.91 -26.50 25.12
CA PRO A 44 22.08 -27.23 25.57
C PRO A 44 23.39 -26.54 25.16
N ASP A 45 24.45 -26.72 25.95
CA ASP A 45 25.76 -26.09 25.72
C ASP A 45 26.61 -26.84 24.68
N GLU A 46 26.50 -28.18 24.64
CA GLU A 46 27.30 -29.08 23.79
C GLU A 46 26.62 -29.40 22.44
N TRP A 47 25.89 -28.46 21.85
CA TRP A 47 25.06 -28.68 20.67
C TRP A 47 25.78 -28.68 19.31
N ARG A 48 26.95 -28.05 19.25
CA ARG A 48 27.66 -27.75 17.99
C ARG A 48 28.27 -28.99 17.35
N ASP A 49 28.66 -29.94 18.19
CA ASP A 49 29.31 -31.20 17.79
C ASP A 49 28.38 -32.41 18.00
N ASP A 50 27.09 -32.17 18.25
CA ASP A 50 26.08 -33.21 18.47
C ASP A 50 25.93 -34.12 17.22
N ASP A 51 25.47 -35.35 17.47
CA ASP A 51 24.86 -36.17 16.43
C ASP A 51 23.47 -35.60 16.12
N THR A 52 23.36 -34.97 14.95
CA THR A 52 22.16 -34.26 14.48
C THR A 52 21.20 -35.17 13.72
N ALA A 53 21.46 -36.48 13.60
CA ALA A 53 20.63 -37.40 12.83
C ALA A 53 19.17 -37.48 13.32
N ALA A 54 18.92 -37.15 14.59
CA ALA A 54 17.59 -37.12 15.20
C ALA A 54 16.96 -35.71 15.25
N TRP A 55 17.64 -34.68 14.75
CA TRP A 55 17.11 -33.32 14.70
C TRP A 55 16.15 -33.17 13.51
N ASP A 56 15.24 -32.22 13.65
CA ASP A 56 14.34 -31.83 12.57
C ASP A 56 15.13 -31.20 11.41
N GLU A 57 14.48 -31.05 10.27
CA GLU A 57 15.03 -30.33 9.11
C GLU A 57 14.29 -29.00 8.92
N ILE A 58 15.03 -27.95 8.57
CA ILE A 58 14.50 -26.62 8.28
C ILE A 58 15.07 -26.09 6.97
N GLN A 59 14.28 -25.36 6.20
CA GLN A 59 14.78 -24.60 5.05
C GLN A 59 15.41 -23.29 5.50
N VAL A 60 16.61 -23.03 4.99
CA VAL A 60 17.33 -21.75 5.09
C VAL A 60 17.58 -21.25 3.66
N PRO A 61 17.18 -20.03 3.29
CA PRO A 61 16.50 -19.05 4.12
C PRO A 61 15.07 -19.44 4.53
N GLY A 62 14.67 -19.07 5.74
CA GLY A 62 13.32 -19.31 6.25
C GLY A 62 13.08 -18.83 7.67
N HIS A 63 11.80 -18.61 8.00
CA HIS A 63 11.35 -18.36 9.37
C HIS A 63 10.87 -19.66 9.99
N TRP A 64 11.39 -20.03 11.17
CA TRP A 64 11.06 -21.33 11.75
C TRP A 64 9.59 -21.43 12.19
N VAL A 65 8.98 -20.29 12.54
CA VAL A 65 7.57 -20.22 12.95
C VAL A 65 6.59 -20.50 11.81
N LEU A 66 7.03 -20.38 10.56
CA LEU A 66 6.27 -20.75 9.36
C LEU A 66 6.59 -22.17 8.88
N GLN A 67 7.51 -22.86 9.55
CA GLN A 67 7.95 -24.23 9.24
C GLN A 67 7.54 -25.22 10.34
N GLY A 68 6.55 -24.87 11.16
CA GLY A 68 5.98 -25.74 12.19
C GLY A 68 6.67 -25.67 13.56
N HIS A 69 7.57 -24.70 13.79
CA HIS A 69 8.27 -24.55 15.06
C HIS A 69 7.80 -23.30 15.82
N GLY A 70 6.87 -23.44 16.77
CA GLY A 70 6.27 -22.27 17.42
C GLY A 70 5.20 -21.63 16.53
N ALA A 71 4.99 -20.32 16.64
CA ALA A 71 3.98 -19.61 15.88
C ALA A 71 4.38 -18.14 15.62
N PRO A 72 3.92 -17.53 14.51
CA PRO A 72 4.00 -16.10 14.29
C PRO A 72 3.34 -15.31 15.43
N ALA A 73 3.75 -14.05 15.60
CA ALA A 73 3.07 -13.13 16.49
C ALA A 73 3.02 -11.75 15.84
N TYR A 74 1.86 -11.08 15.87
CA TYR A 74 1.71 -9.73 15.37
C TYR A 74 1.54 -8.72 16.51
N SER A 75 2.25 -7.60 16.43
CA SER A 75 1.95 -6.40 17.20
C SER A 75 2.33 -5.15 16.40
N ASN A 76 1.60 -4.07 16.63
CA ASN A 76 1.91 -2.74 16.10
C ASN A 76 2.90 -2.03 17.06
N VAL A 77 2.41 -1.19 17.97
CA VAL A 77 3.26 -0.37 18.85
C VAL A 77 3.76 -1.15 20.07
N GLN A 78 2.96 -2.07 20.58
CA GLN A 78 3.25 -2.74 21.85
C GLN A 78 4.23 -3.90 21.68
N MET A 79 5.23 -3.98 22.55
CA MET A 79 6.12 -5.15 22.58
C MET A 79 5.37 -6.40 23.06
N PRO A 80 5.69 -7.60 22.54
CA PRO A 80 5.15 -8.87 23.03
C PRO A 80 5.72 -9.27 24.41
N PHE A 81 6.59 -8.45 25.01
CA PHE A 81 7.20 -8.63 26.33
C PHE A 81 7.45 -7.27 27.02
N PRO A 82 7.78 -7.23 28.32
CA PRO A 82 7.94 -5.97 29.05
C PRO A 82 9.02 -5.05 28.47
N VAL A 83 8.76 -3.74 28.43
CA VAL A 83 9.75 -2.73 28.04
C VAL A 83 10.77 -2.52 29.16
N ASP A 84 11.85 -3.30 29.16
CA ASP A 84 12.95 -3.28 30.14
C ASP A 84 14.32 -3.44 29.45
N PRO A 85 14.72 -2.49 28.57
CA PRO A 85 15.96 -2.60 27.82
C PRO A 85 17.19 -2.66 28.74
N PRO A 86 18.22 -3.46 28.43
CA PRO A 86 18.39 -4.29 27.23
C PRO A 86 17.94 -5.76 27.43
N HIS A 87 16.99 -6.03 28.32
CA HIS A 87 16.68 -7.39 28.78
C HIS A 87 15.51 -8.03 27.99
N PRO A 88 15.73 -9.13 27.24
CA PRO A 88 14.65 -9.89 26.61
C PRO A 88 13.94 -10.81 27.64
N PRO A 89 12.77 -11.38 27.30
CA PRO A 89 12.04 -12.27 28.20
C PRO A 89 12.79 -13.60 28.46
N GLN A 90 12.46 -14.27 29.57
CA GLN A 90 12.99 -15.62 29.85
C GLN A 90 12.43 -16.67 28.87
N ALA A 91 11.14 -16.58 28.56
CA ALA A 91 10.52 -17.38 27.49
C ALA A 91 10.94 -16.77 26.15
N ASN A 92 11.99 -17.33 25.57
CA ASN A 92 12.64 -16.80 24.39
C ASN A 92 13.11 -17.98 23.53
N PRO A 93 12.38 -18.31 22.45
CA PRO A 93 12.73 -19.41 21.57
C PRO A 93 14.13 -19.27 20.99
N ILE A 94 14.91 -20.35 21.11
CA ILE A 94 16.30 -20.45 20.65
C ILE A 94 16.41 -21.55 19.60
N GLY A 95 16.70 -21.17 18.36
CA GLY A 95 16.90 -22.09 17.24
C GLY A 95 18.37 -22.43 17.03
N ASP A 96 18.74 -23.70 17.23
CA ASP A 96 20.04 -24.24 16.86
C ASP A 96 19.97 -24.78 15.42
N HIS A 97 20.86 -24.29 14.55
CA HIS A 97 20.95 -24.68 13.14
C HIS A 97 22.33 -25.31 12.89
N ILE A 98 22.37 -26.46 12.20
CA ILE A 98 23.60 -27.14 11.80
C ILE A 98 23.53 -27.48 10.30
N LEU A 99 24.59 -27.10 9.58
CA LEU A 99 24.82 -27.51 8.20
C LEU A 99 26.19 -28.18 8.09
N ASP A 100 26.19 -29.44 7.66
CA ASP A 100 27.39 -30.11 7.17
C ASP A 100 27.45 -29.92 5.64
N PHE A 101 28.56 -29.35 5.15
CA PHE A 101 28.72 -29.03 3.74
C PHE A 101 30.16 -29.27 3.27
N VAL A 102 30.35 -29.35 1.95
CA VAL A 102 31.67 -29.41 1.33
C VAL A 102 31.94 -28.08 0.65
N ALA A 103 33.05 -27.42 0.99
CA ALA A 103 33.43 -26.17 0.37
C ALA A 103 34.02 -26.43 -1.03
N ASP A 104 33.63 -25.62 -2.01
CA ASP A 104 34.13 -25.72 -3.38
C ASP A 104 35.65 -25.48 -3.44
N GLU A 105 36.38 -26.28 -4.23
CA GLU A 105 37.84 -26.16 -4.37
C GLU A 105 38.27 -24.76 -4.85
N SER A 106 37.45 -24.10 -5.67
CA SER A 106 37.69 -22.74 -6.14
C SER A 106 37.64 -21.70 -5.02
N LEU A 107 36.87 -21.93 -3.95
CA LEU A 107 36.86 -21.05 -2.78
C LEU A 107 38.12 -21.23 -1.94
N LEU A 108 38.51 -22.50 -1.73
CA LEU A 108 39.68 -22.87 -0.94
C LEU A 108 41.01 -22.42 -1.56
N ALA A 109 41.02 -22.20 -2.88
CA ALA A 109 42.18 -21.71 -3.61
C ALA A 109 42.40 -20.18 -3.47
N ALA A 110 41.43 -19.45 -2.94
CA ALA A 110 41.53 -18.00 -2.76
C ALA A 110 42.49 -17.61 -1.61
N ALA A 111 42.93 -16.36 -1.59
CA ALA A 111 43.83 -15.87 -0.54
C ALA A 111 43.10 -15.67 0.79
N GLU A 112 41.85 -15.24 0.73
CA GLU A 112 40.95 -15.11 1.86
C GLU A 112 39.63 -15.84 1.58
N GLN A 113 38.92 -16.26 2.62
CA GLN A 113 37.58 -16.84 2.52
C GLN A 113 36.68 -16.15 3.53
N LEU A 114 35.48 -15.74 3.09
CA LEU A 114 34.47 -15.14 3.96
C LEU A 114 33.21 -16.00 3.99
N ILE A 115 32.43 -15.86 5.05
CA ILE A 115 31.02 -16.26 5.08
C ILE A 115 30.14 -15.03 5.31
N ARG A 116 29.11 -14.87 4.48
CA ARG A 116 28.13 -13.79 4.54
C ARG A 116 26.77 -14.31 4.99
N PHE A 117 26.12 -13.56 5.87
CA PHE A 117 24.73 -13.71 6.25
C PHE A 117 23.98 -12.42 5.88
N ASP A 118 23.00 -12.50 5.00
CA ASP A 118 22.26 -11.32 4.52
C ASP A 118 21.09 -10.90 5.45
N GLY A 119 20.71 -11.76 6.40
CA GLY A 119 19.69 -11.46 7.41
C GLY A 119 19.43 -12.61 8.40
N ILE A 120 19.44 -12.28 9.71
CA ILE A 120 19.14 -13.20 10.81
C ILE A 120 18.29 -12.46 11.84
N GLU A 121 17.07 -12.91 12.11
CA GLU A 121 16.18 -12.31 13.08
C GLU A 121 16.18 -13.09 14.43
N SER A 122 16.60 -12.52 15.58
CA SER A 122 17.18 -11.16 15.77
C SER A 122 18.64 -11.13 16.25
N ALA A 123 19.14 -12.23 16.82
CA ALA A 123 20.52 -12.35 17.27
C ALA A 123 21.08 -13.73 16.92
N GLY A 124 22.17 -13.78 16.15
CA GLY A 124 22.90 -15.02 15.84
C GLY A 124 24.22 -15.11 16.61
N GLU A 125 24.62 -16.31 17.03
CA GLU A 125 26.01 -16.67 17.31
C GLU A 125 26.45 -17.75 16.32
N ILE A 126 27.65 -17.60 15.76
CA ILE A 126 28.10 -18.38 14.60
C ILE A 126 29.41 -19.08 14.91
N TRP A 127 29.49 -20.37 14.57
CA TRP A 127 30.70 -21.18 14.62
C TRP A 127 30.91 -21.93 13.32
N LEU A 128 32.17 -22.07 12.91
CA LEU A 128 32.57 -22.93 11.81
C LEU A 128 33.65 -23.90 12.30
N ASN A 129 33.44 -25.20 12.11
CA ASN A 129 34.38 -26.26 12.51
C ASN A 129 34.79 -26.17 14.00
N GLY A 130 33.85 -25.77 14.86
CA GLY A 130 34.04 -25.58 16.30
C GLY A 130 34.64 -24.23 16.70
N GLU A 131 35.17 -23.44 15.75
CA GLU A 131 35.72 -22.11 16.02
C GLU A 131 34.61 -21.06 16.02
N TRP A 132 34.61 -20.20 17.04
CA TRP A 132 33.64 -19.11 17.16
C TRP A 132 34.04 -17.96 16.22
N LEU A 133 33.14 -17.62 15.30
CA LEU A 133 33.36 -16.52 14.36
C LEU A 133 32.89 -15.19 14.96
N GLY A 134 31.72 -15.20 15.60
CA GLY A 134 31.11 -13.96 16.05
C GLY A 134 29.62 -14.03 16.35
N SER A 135 29.00 -12.85 16.34
CA SER A 135 27.56 -12.65 16.51
C SER A 135 27.00 -11.56 15.59
N THR A 136 25.70 -11.63 15.34
CA THR A 136 24.95 -10.67 14.49
C THR A 136 23.94 -9.85 15.31
N ARG A 137 23.69 -8.61 14.86
CA ARG A 137 22.67 -7.66 15.35
C ARG A 137 22.19 -6.79 14.19
N GLY A 138 20.92 -6.41 14.14
CA GLY A 138 20.35 -5.75 12.97
C GLY A 138 19.83 -6.80 12.00
N SER A 139 18.58 -7.21 12.22
CA SER A 139 18.01 -8.40 11.63
C SER A 139 18.03 -8.39 10.10
N ARG A 140 17.84 -7.21 9.50
CA ARG A 140 17.77 -7.03 8.04
C ARG A 140 19.10 -6.57 7.42
N LEU A 141 20.19 -6.64 8.18
CA LEU A 141 21.51 -6.13 7.77
C LEU A 141 22.53 -7.26 7.55
N ALA A 142 23.35 -7.09 6.51
CA ALA A 142 24.36 -8.07 6.14
C ALA A 142 25.55 -8.09 7.11
N HIS A 143 26.09 -9.29 7.37
CA HIS A 143 27.26 -9.53 8.19
C HIS A 143 28.22 -10.49 7.49
N GLU A 144 29.50 -10.14 7.40
CA GLU A 144 30.55 -10.98 6.83
C GLU A 144 31.59 -11.33 7.90
N PHE A 145 32.04 -12.59 7.93
CA PHE A 145 33.07 -13.07 8.85
C PHE A 145 34.21 -13.70 8.07
N ASP A 146 35.45 -13.44 8.49
CA ASP A 146 36.64 -14.10 7.95
C ASP A 146 36.70 -15.55 8.45
N VAL A 147 36.79 -16.48 7.50
CA VAL A 147 36.91 -17.92 7.74
C VAL A 147 38.20 -18.50 7.15
N THR A 148 39.14 -17.63 6.79
CA THR A 148 40.45 -18.02 6.26
C THR A 148 41.21 -18.87 7.27
N GLY A 149 41.62 -20.07 6.86
CA GLY A 149 42.28 -21.05 7.73
C GLY A 149 41.35 -21.81 8.70
N ILE A 150 40.08 -21.41 8.80
CA ILE A 150 39.03 -22.14 9.55
C ILE A 150 38.28 -23.08 8.61
N LEU A 151 37.93 -22.61 7.41
CA LEU A 151 37.35 -23.39 6.33
C LEU A 151 38.39 -24.40 5.79
N ARG A 152 37.96 -25.64 5.53
CA ARG A 152 38.86 -26.76 5.19
C ARG A 152 38.39 -27.48 3.93
N ALA A 153 39.31 -28.19 3.29
CA ALA A 153 38.95 -29.14 2.25
C ALA A 153 38.15 -30.32 2.82
N GLY A 154 37.14 -30.77 2.08
CA GLY A 154 36.22 -31.82 2.53
C GLY A 154 35.06 -31.26 3.34
N GLU A 155 34.58 -32.05 4.30
CA GLU A 155 33.41 -31.72 5.13
C GLU A 155 33.73 -30.62 6.15
N ASN A 156 32.84 -29.63 6.21
CA ASN A 156 32.84 -28.53 7.16
C ASN A 156 31.49 -28.49 7.88
N ARG A 157 31.50 -28.09 9.15
CA ARG A 157 30.28 -27.92 9.94
C ARG A 157 30.08 -26.46 10.31
N LEU A 158 28.99 -25.88 9.82
CA LEU A 158 28.50 -24.57 10.22
C LEU A 158 27.42 -24.74 11.30
N ALA A 159 27.58 -24.05 12.41
CA ALA A 159 26.66 -24.05 13.54
C ALA A 159 26.20 -22.63 13.85
N VAL A 160 24.89 -22.39 13.86
CA VAL A 160 24.31 -21.07 14.14
C VAL A 160 23.20 -21.18 15.19
N ARG A 161 23.37 -20.48 16.31
CA ARG A 161 22.34 -20.35 17.34
C ARG A 161 21.65 -19.01 17.19
N VAL A 162 20.34 -19.02 17.03
CA VAL A 162 19.52 -17.82 16.84
C VAL A 162 18.56 -17.65 18.00
N ALA A 163 18.48 -16.45 18.57
CA ALA A 163 17.46 -16.08 19.55
C ALA A 163 16.40 -15.22 18.87
N GLN A 164 15.13 -15.51 19.14
CA GLN A 164 14.02 -14.68 18.67
C GLN A 164 14.13 -13.27 19.24
N PHE A 165 14.26 -13.15 20.57
CA PHE A 165 14.33 -11.88 21.26
C PHE A 165 15.73 -11.61 21.81
N SER A 166 16.17 -10.35 21.71
CA SER A 166 17.46 -9.88 22.22
C SER A 166 17.41 -8.40 22.54
N ASP A 167 18.53 -7.83 22.97
CA ASP A 167 18.73 -6.38 23.02
C ASP A 167 18.37 -5.70 21.68
N ALA A 168 18.61 -6.35 20.53
CA ALA A 168 18.31 -5.79 19.21
C ALA A 168 16.82 -5.55 18.98
N THR A 169 15.95 -6.33 19.64
CA THR A 169 14.50 -6.28 19.43
C THR A 169 13.90 -4.93 19.84
N TYR A 170 14.50 -4.24 20.82
CA TYR A 170 14.13 -2.85 21.20
C TYR A 170 14.49 -1.79 20.15
N LEU A 171 15.15 -2.20 19.07
CA LEU A 171 15.49 -1.35 17.92
C LEU A 171 14.72 -1.81 16.66
N GLU A 172 13.83 -2.79 16.78
CA GLU A 172 13.18 -3.49 15.68
C GLU A 172 11.69 -3.72 15.97
N ASN A 173 11.02 -2.71 16.55
CA ASN A 173 9.60 -2.73 16.85
C ASN A 173 8.76 -2.14 15.72
N GLN A 174 8.99 -2.61 14.49
CA GLN A 174 8.16 -2.26 13.33
C GLN A 174 6.75 -2.86 13.45
N ASP A 175 5.75 -2.17 12.90
CA ASP A 175 4.39 -2.68 12.72
C ASP A 175 4.35 -3.82 11.69
N MET A 176 4.64 -5.03 12.14
CA MET A 176 4.68 -6.25 11.33
C MET A 176 4.71 -7.53 12.20
N TRP A 177 4.76 -8.69 11.55
CA TRP A 177 4.96 -9.96 12.25
C TRP A 177 6.38 -10.13 12.82
N TRP A 178 6.46 -10.64 14.06
CA TRP A 178 7.68 -11.20 14.65
C TRP A 178 7.96 -12.58 14.06
N LEU A 179 8.97 -12.70 13.19
CA LEU A 179 9.28 -13.92 12.44
C LEU A 179 10.77 -14.23 12.56
N PRO A 180 11.20 -14.95 13.60
CA PRO A 180 12.62 -15.24 13.79
C PRO A 180 13.12 -16.32 12.81
N GLY A 181 14.41 -16.26 12.49
CA GLY A 181 15.06 -17.21 11.59
C GLY A 181 16.27 -16.65 10.84
N ILE A 182 16.97 -17.54 10.13
CA ILE A 182 17.95 -17.15 9.11
C ILE A 182 17.15 -16.98 7.82
N PHE A 183 16.63 -15.78 7.58
CA PHE A 183 15.56 -15.55 6.58
C PHE A 183 16.06 -15.00 5.24
N ARG A 184 17.37 -14.74 5.12
CA ARG A 184 18.05 -14.40 3.85
C ARG A 184 19.28 -15.29 3.65
N ASP A 185 19.93 -15.10 2.51
CA ASP A 185 21.01 -15.94 2.04
C ASP A 185 22.18 -16.09 3.03
N VAL A 186 22.78 -17.28 2.99
CA VAL A 186 24.06 -17.60 3.61
C VAL A 186 25.01 -18.03 2.50
N THR A 187 26.13 -17.33 2.34
CA THR A 187 27.02 -17.50 1.18
C THR A 187 28.48 -17.51 1.58
N LEU A 188 29.25 -18.47 1.05
CA LEU A 188 30.73 -18.43 1.12
C LEU A 188 31.28 -17.63 -0.06
N LEU A 189 32.27 -16.79 0.22
CA LEU A 189 32.86 -15.87 -0.75
C LEU A 189 34.38 -16.07 -0.83
N ALA A 190 34.91 -16.22 -2.03
CA ALA A 190 36.35 -16.19 -2.26
C ALA A 190 36.90 -14.76 -2.27
N ARG A 191 38.04 -14.62 -1.60
CA ARG A 191 39.01 -13.52 -1.48
C ARG A 191 40.19 -13.55 -2.45
N PRO A 192 40.13 -13.18 -3.74
CA PRO A 192 41.34 -13.21 -4.58
C PRO A 192 42.43 -12.29 -4.04
N GLU A 193 43.70 -12.70 -4.14
CA GLU A 193 44.84 -11.83 -3.80
C GLU A 193 44.85 -10.61 -4.73
N GLY A 194 44.80 -9.40 -4.15
CA GLY A 194 44.69 -8.17 -4.95
C GLY A 194 43.28 -7.90 -5.50
N GLY A 195 42.25 -8.59 -4.98
CA GLY A 195 40.85 -8.34 -5.30
C GLY A 195 40.31 -6.99 -4.83
N ILE A 196 39.06 -6.72 -5.16
CA ILE A 196 38.30 -5.51 -4.88
C ILE A 196 37.38 -5.75 -3.69
N ARG A 197 37.70 -5.18 -2.53
CA ARG A 197 36.90 -5.31 -1.31
C ARG A 197 35.59 -4.55 -1.42
N ASP A 198 35.62 -3.27 -1.75
CA ASP A 198 34.45 -2.40 -1.83
C ASP A 198 34.58 -1.43 -3.01
N VAL A 199 33.44 -1.00 -3.55
CA VAL A 199 33.34 0.05 -4.55
C VAL A 199 32.27 1.02 -4.12
N PHE A 200 32.60 2.31 -4.10
CA PHE A 200 31.62 3.40 -4.08
C PHE A 200 31.69 4.12 -5.43
N ALA A 201 30.64 3.94 -6.23
CA ALA A 201 30.46 4.58 -7.52
C ALA A 201 29.33 5.61 -7.44
N THR A 202 29.65 6.88 -7.70
CA THR A 202 28.68 7.97 -7.76
C THR A 202 28.54 8.46 -9.19
N GLY A 203 27.44 8.08 -9.84
CA GLY A 203 27.06 8.56 -11.17
C GLY A 203 26.25 9.84 -11.08
N ASP A 204 26.84 10.98 -11.44
CA ASP A 204 26.21 12.29 -11.39
C ASP A 204 25.92 12.81 -12.81
N PHE A 205 24.82 13.55 -12.98
CA PHE A 205 24.44 14.21 -14.23
C PHE A 205 24.31 15.71 -13.99
N ASP A 206 25.05 16.51 -14.73
CA ASP A 206 24.98 17.96 -14.63
C ASP A 206 23.98 18.54 -15.66
N PRO A 207 22.79 18.98 -15.24
CA PRO A 207 21.79 19.51 -16.17
C PRO A 207 22.21 20.82 -16.83
N ALA A 208 23.19 21.54 -16.27
CA ALA A 208 23.68 22.78 -16.88
C ALA A 208 24.56 22.53 -18.12
N THR A 209 25.31 21.42 -18.14
CA THR A 209 26.20 21.05 -19.25
C THR A 209 25.66 19.91 -20.11
N GLY A 210 24.72 19.12 -19.59
CA GLY A 210 24.20 17.91 -20.23
C GLY A 210 25.22 16.77 -20.27
N THR A 211 26.16 16.74 -19.31
CA THR A 211 27.22 15.73 -19.24
C THR A 211 27.23 15.00 -17.90
N GLY A 212 27.70 13.75 -17.91
CA GLY A 212 27.82 12.92 -16.73
C GLY A 212 29.24 12.90 -16.15
N SER A 213 29.32 12.55 -14.87
CA SER A 213 30.58 12.20 -14.20
C SER A 213 30.41 10.93 -13.36
N LEU A 214 31.47 10.14 -13.28
CA LEU A 214 31.52 8.92 -12.48
C LEU A 214 32.68 9.04 -11.48
N ALA A 215 32.36 9.32 -10.22
CA ALA A 215 33.33 9.30 -9.14
C ALA A 215 33.48 7.88 -8.59
N LEU A 216 34.71 7.40 -8.41
CA LEU A 216 35.01 6.06 -7.93
C LEU A 216 35.93 6.11 -6.71
N VAL A 217 35.50 5.46 -5.64
CA VAL A 217 36.35 5.08 -4.50
C VAL A 217 36.38 3.56 -4.46
N VAL A 218 37.53 2.98 -4.81
CA VAL A 218 37.73 1.53 -4.88
C VAL A 218 38.68 1.11 -3.77
N ASP A 219 38.22 0.22 -2.90
CA ASP A 219 39.04 -0.43 -1.88
C ASP A 219 39.65 -1.70 -2.47
N ALA A 220 40.84 -1.56 -3.04
CA ALA A 220 41.62 -2.65 -3.60
C ALA A 220 43.11 -2.43 -3.35
N ALA A 221 43.85 -3.51 -3.07
CA ALA A 221 45.30 -3.44 -2.88
C ALA A 221 46.07 -3.39 -4.22
N ALA A 222 45.50 -3.95 -5.29
CA ALA A 222 46.05 -3.92 -6.63
C ALA A 222 45.66 -2.65 -7.39
N GLU A 223 46.40 -2.34 -8.45
CA GLU A 223 45.95 -1.35 -9.44
C GLU A 223 44.65 -1.84 -10.09
N TRP A 224 43.72 -0.91 -10.30
CA TRP A 224 42.41 -1.18 -10.87
C TRP A 224 42.14 -0.28 -12.07
N SER A 225 41.30 -0.77 -12.98
CA SER A 225 40.75 0.00 -14.09
C SER A 225 39.22 -0.01 -14.05
N VAL A 226 38.61 0.91 -14.78
CA VAL A 226 37.17 0.99 -14.99
C VAL A 226 36.88 0.96 -16.49
N GLU A 227 35.91 0.13 -16.86
CA GLU A 227 35.40 0.00 -18.22
C GLU A 227 33.92 0.41 -18.26
N ILE A 228 33.54 1.20 -19.26
CA ILE A 228 32.14 1.45 -19.63
C ILE A 228 31.99 1.04 -21.09
N PRO A 229 31.64 -0.23 -21.39
CA PRO A 229 31.71 -0.78 -22.74
C PRO A 229 30.91 0.02 -23.77
N GLU A 230 29.71 0.47 -23.40
CA GLU A 230 28.83 1.21 -24.29
C GLU A 230 29.40 2.58 -24.70
N LEU A 231 30.15 3.22 -23.80
CA LEU A 231 30.82 4.50 -24.08
C LEU A 231 32.21 4.31 -24.69
N GLY A 232 32.68 3.06 -24.87
CA GLY A 232 34.02 2.75 -25.35
C GLY A 232 35.12 3.24 -24.41
N ILE A 233 34.85 3.30 -23.10
CA ILE A 233 35.78 3.79 -22.09
C ILE A 233 36.50 2.61 -21.44
N ASP A 234 37.82 2.71 -21.39
CA ASP A 234 38.71 1.87 -20.57
C ASP A 234 39.75 2.83 -19.97
N SER A 235 39.71 3.02 -18.66
CA SER A 235 40.47 4.07 -17.98
C SER A 235 40.83 3.67 -16.55
N THR A 236 41.56 4.53 -15.87
CA THR A 236 41.88 4.42 -14.43
C THR A 236 41.37 5.66 -13.71
N GLY A 237 40.73 5.50 -12.55
CA GLY A 237 40.21 6.63 -11.77
C GLY A 237 38.81 7.09 -12.16
N SER A 238 38.37 8.20 -11.55
CA SER A 238 37.09 8.85 -11.84
C SER A 238 37.03 9.47 -13.24
N LEU A 239 35.83 9.61 -13.78
CA LEU A 239 35.57 10.08 -15.14
C LEU A 239 34.68 11.34 -15.12
N GLU A 240 34.90 12.26 -16.05
CA GLU A 240 34.14 13.51 -16.19
C GLU A 240 33.80 13.80 -17.66
N GLY A 241 32.80 14.64 -17.90
CA GLY A 241 32.42 15.09 -19.25
C GLY A 241 31.88 13.96 -20.13
N LEU A 242 31.27 12.95 -19.52
CA LEU A 242 30.70 11.80 -20.21
C LEU A 242 29.45 12.20 -20.99
N ALA A 243 29.33 11.74 -22.23
CA ALA A 243 28.09 11.86 -23.00
C ALA A 243 27.15 10.72 -22.57
N VAL A 244 26.22 11.03 -21.66
CA VAL A 244 25.28 10.06 -21.09
C VAL A 244 23.87 10.59 -21.11
N GLU A 245 22.93 9.68 -21.25
CA GLU A 245 21.52 9.89 -20.93
C GLU A 245 21.29 9.77 -19.40
N PRO A 246 20.53 10.69 -18.79
CA PRO A 246 20.30 10.69 -17.35
C PRO A 246 19.34 9.57 -16.91
N TRP A 247 19.53 9.07 -15.70
CA TRP A 247 18.60 8.14 -15.06
C TRP A 247 17.48 8.91 -14.34
N THR A 248 16.24 8.46 -14.53
CA THR A 248 15.05 8.90 -13.77
C THR A 248 14.09 7.72 -13.55
N ALA A 249 13.09 7.87 -12.69
CA ALA A 249 12.03 6.86 -12.56
C ALA A 249 11.14 6.71 -13.83
N GLU A 250 11.18 7.68 -14.74
CA GLU A 250 10.44 7.69 -16.02
C GLU A 250 11.27 7.07 -17.16
N THR A 251 12.59 7.30 -17.15
CA THR A 251 13.56 6.76 -18.10
C THR A 251 14.75 6.18 -17.33
N PRO A 252 14.66 4.93 -16.84
CA PRO A 252 15.66 4.32 -15.96
C PRO A 252 16.91 3.84 -16.72
N ARG A 253 17.64 4.79 -17.32
CA ARG A 253 18.85 4.51 -18.11
C ARG A 253 20.02 4.03 -17.23
N LEU A 254 20.48 2.80 -17.43
CA LEU A 254 21.60 2.21 -16.71
C LEU A 254 22.77 1.84 -17.63
N TYR A 255 23.99 2.23 -17.28
CA TYR A 255 25.22 1.84 -17.98
C TYR A 255 25.91 0.72 -17.22
N ASP A 256 26.33 -0.31 -17.94
CA ASP A 256 27.20 -1.34 -17.37
C ASP A 256 28.60 -0.76 -17.14
N VAL A 257 29.05 -0.83 -15.89
CA VAL A 257 30.37 -0.38 -15.44
C VAL A 257 31.10 -1.55 -14.82
N VAL A 258 32.29 -1.86 -15.33
CA VAL A 258 33.12 -2.95 -14.81
C VAL A 258 34.37 -2.37 -14.19
N VAL A 259 34.56 -2.59 -12.89
CA VAL A 259 35.80 -2.27 -12.17
C VAL A 259 36.64 -3.55 -12.10
N ARG A 260 37.88 -3.50 -12.56
CA ARG A 260 38.74 -4.68 -12.69
C ARG A 260 40.06 -4.49 -11.95
N THR A 261 40.52 -5.53 -11.28
CA THR A 261 41.94 -5.75 -10.95
C THR A 261 42.44 -6.94 -11.79
N PRO A 262 43.74 -7.30 -11.73
CA PRO A 262 44.22 -8.51 -12.41
C PRO A 262 43.56 -9.82 -11.94
N SER A 263 42.87 -9.82 -10.80
CA SER A 263 42.35 -11.01 -10.12
C SER A 263 40.84 -11.03 -9.89
N GLU A 264 40.15 -9.91 -10.02
CA GLU A 264 38.70 -9.79 -9.75
C GLU A 264 38.07 -8.72 -10.64
N SER A 265 36.87 -8.98 -11.13
CA SER A 265 36.02 -8.03 -11.85
C SER A 265 34.71 -7.83 -11.09
N VAL A 266 34.38 -6.58 -10.76
CA VAL A 266 33.11 -6.17 -10.16
C VAL A 266 32.26 -5.47 -11.21
N SER A 267 31.02 -5.93 -11.39
CA SER A 267 30.05 -5.35 -12.32
C SER A 267 29.02 -4.50 -11.56
N LEU A 268 28.78 -3.30 -12.06
CA LEU A 268 27.82 -2.33 -11.53
C LEU A 268 26.91 -1.85 -12.68
N ARG A 269 25.65 -1.53 -12.35
CA ARG A 269 24.74 -0.83 -13.25
C ARG A 269 24.55 0.59 -12.74
N ILE A 270 25.08 1.58 -13.44
CA ILE A 270 25.11 2.97 -12.98
C ILE A 270 24.09 3.81 -13.74
N GLY A 271 23.18 4.45 -13.02
CA GLY A 271 22.34 5.53 -13.51
C GLY A 271 22.95 6.89 -13.17
N PHE A 272 23.14 7.76 -14.16
CA PHE A 272 23.69 9.09 -13.95
C PHE A 272 22.58 10.06 -13.55
N ARG A 273 22.62 10.57 -12.32
CA ARG A 273 21.60 11.52 -11.84
C ARG A 273 22.11 12.41 -10.71
N ARG A 274 21.57 13.62 -10.63
CA ARG A 274 21.82 14.55 -9.53
C ARG A 274 20.55 14.80 -8.74
N VAL A 275 20.63 14.66 -7.41
CA VAL A 275 19.55 15.02 -6.47
C VAL A 275 19.95 16.28 -5.73
N GLU A 276 19.06 17.26 -5.66
CA GLU A 276 19.30 18.50 -4.93
C GLU A 276 18.01 19.06 -4.32
N VAL A 277 18.14 19.84 -3.25
CA VAL A 277 17.05 20.68 -2.74
C VAL A 277 17.30 22.12 -3.14
N LYS A 278 16.32 22.73 -3.80
CA LYS A 278 16.39 24.13 -4.23
C LYS A 278 15.01 24.75 -4.19
N ASN A 279 14.91 25.97 -3.64
CA ASN A 279 13.63 26.70 -3.51
C ASN A 279 12.52 25.87 -2.84
N THR A 280 12.85 25.07 -1.82
CA THR A 280 11.92 24.14 -1.14
C THR A 280 11.41 22.96 -1.98
N GLU A 281 11.99 22.72 -3.16
CA GLU A 281 11.64 21.59 -4.03
C GLU A 281 12.75 20.54 -4.02
N ILE A 282 12.37 19.27 -4.19
CA ILE A 282 13.31 18.20 -4.51
C ILE A 282 13.48 18.19 -6.03
N LEU A 283 14.69 18.43 -6.50
CA LEU A 283 15.02 18.36 -7.91
C LEU A 283 15.82 17.10 -8.21
N VAL A 284 15.50 16.45 -9.33
CA VAL A 284 16.36 15.44 -9.96
C VAL A 284 16.69 15.88 -11.37
N ASN A 285 17.98 15.95 -11.67
CA ASN A 285 18.50 16.42 -12.97
C ASN A 285 17.97 17.83 -13.32
N GLY A 286 17.80 18.68 -12.30
CA GLY A 286 17.33 20.06 -12.44
C GLY A 286 15.82 20.25 -12.56
N SER A 287 15.03 19.17 -12.62
CA SER A 287 13.56 19.22 -12.65
C SER A 287 12.96 18.85 -11.29
N PRO A 288 11.90 19.53 -10.82
CA PRO A 288 11.17 19.12 -9.63
C PRO A 288 10.47 17.78 -9.88
N ILE A 289 10.44 16.94 -8.85
CA ILE A 289 9.76 15.64 -8.90
C ILE A 289 8.58 15.59 -7.95
N LEU A 290 7.58 14.77 -8.30
CA LEU A 290 6.49 14.43 -7.39
C LEU A 290 6.50 12.93 -7.07
N LEU A 291 6.55 12.62 -5.78
CA LEU A 291 6.62 11.27 -5.25
C LEU A 291 5.20 10.67 -5.21
N ARG A 292 4.96 9.70 -6.09
CA ARG A 292 3.75 8.87 -6.21
C ARG A 292 4.05 7.54 -5.52
N GLY A 293 4.08 7.59 -4.19
CA GLY A 293 4.77 6.59 -3.39
C GLY A 293 3.87 5.55 -2.71
N VAL A 294 4.47 4.43 -2.36
CA VAL A 294 3.93 3.45 -1.41
C VAL A 294 5.01 3.03 -0.40
N ASN A 295 4.60 2.73 0.84
CA ASN A 295 5.42 2.01 1.81
C ASN A 295 5.38 0.52 1.47
N ARG A 296 6.52 -0.17 1.47
CA ARG A 296 6.63 -1.57 1.08
C ARG A 296 7.37 -2.38 2.14
N HIS A 297 6.63 -3.20 2.87
CA HIS A 297 7.18 -4.34 3.63
C HIS A 297 7.56 -5.51 2.70
N GLU A 298 8.54 -6.32 3.12
CA GLU A 298 8.80 -7.62 2.48
C GLU A 298 7.86 -8.67 3.09
N HIS A 299 6.83 -9.08 2.35
CA HIS A 299 5.88 -10.08 2.85
C HIS A 299 5.46 -11.07 1.78
N HIS A 300 5.44 -12.35 2.14
CA HIS A 300 4.86 -13.45 1.38
C HIS A 300 3.94 -14.24 2.32
N PRO A 301 2.68 -14.54 1.93
CA PRO A 301 1.72 -15.15 2.84
C PRO A 301 2.18 -16.49 3.44
N GLU A 302 2.91 -17.30 2.68
CA GLU A 302 3.47 -18.58 3.13
C GLU A 302 4.92 -18.50 3.65
N LYS A 303 5.71 -17.54 3.16
CA LYS A 303 7.17 -17.51 3.41
C LYS A 303 7.64 -16.36 4.32
N GLY A 304 6.75 -15.45 4.73
CA GLY A 304 7.12 -14.27 5.53
C GLY A 304 8.04 -13.33 4.74
N ARG A 305 9.19 -12.97 5.30
CA ARG A 305 10.17 -12.03 4.70
C ARG A 305 11.18 -12.69 3.76
N VAL A 306 11.03 -13.97 3.42
CA VAL A 306 11.97 -14.65 2.51
C VAL A 306 11.83 -14.09 1.09
N TYR A 307 12.95 -13.69 0.48
CA TYR A 307 12.98 -13.14 -0.87
C TYR A 307 12.62 -14.18 -1.93
N ASP A 308 11.80 -13.76 -2.89
CA ASP A 308 11.41 -14.53 -4.07
C ASP A 308 11.46 -13.60 -5.28
N ALA A 309 12.38 -13.86 -6.21
CA ALA A 309 12.70 -12.94 -7.30
C ALA A 309 11.52 -12.71 -8.26
N GLU A 310 10.77 -13.78 -8.58
CA GLU A 310 9.62 -13.68 -9.49
C GLU A 310 8.46 -12.94 -8.80
N TRP A 311 8.22 -13.26 -7.52
CA TRP A 311 7.20 -12.59 -6.71
C TRP A 311 7.47 -11.09 -6.57
N VAL A 312 8.72 -10.73 -6.24
CA VAL A 312 9.13 -9.32 -6.07
C VAL A 312 9.12 -8.58 -7.41
N ARG A 313 9.55 -9.20 -8.51
CA ARG A 313 9.43 -8.54 -9.83
C ARG A 313 7.96 -8.27 -10.18
N ALA A 314 7.09 -9.26 -10.01
CA ALA A 314 5.68 -9.13 -10.37
C ALA A 314 4.96 -8.02 -9.58
N GLU A 315 5.25 -7.87 -8.28
CA GLU A 315 4.68 -6.79 -7.47
C GLU A 315 5.20 -5.40 -7.90
N LEU A 316 6.49 -5.26 -8.25
CA LEU A 316 7.04 -3.97 -8.67
C LEU A 316 6.51 -3.57 -10.05
N GLU A 317 6.34 -4.51 -10.97
CA GLU A 317 5.66 -4.24 -12.22
C GLU A 317 4.18 -3.88 -12.01
N LEU A 318 3.52 -4.50 -11.02
CA LEU A 318 2.15 -4.14 -10.64
C LEU A 318 2.07 -2.70 -10.14
N MET A 319 3.04 -2.24 -9.34
CA MET A 319 3.14 -0.84 -8.93
C MET A 319 3.25 0.10 -10.16
N LYS A 320 4.15 -0.20 -11.10
CA LYS A 320 4.32 0.63 -12.32
C LYS A 320 3.04 0.68 -13.17
N ARG A 321 2.33 -0.45 -13.31
CA ARG A 321 1.02 -0.51 -13.99
C ARG A 321 -0.04 0.37 -13.33
N HIS A 322 0.14 0.72 -12.05
CA HIS A 322 -0.74 1.59 -11.27
C HIS A 322 -0.15 2.99 -11.05
N ASN A 323 0.71 3.46 -11.96
CA ASN A 323 1.26 4.82 -11.99
C ASN A 323 2.17 5.20 -10.80
N ILE A 324 2.54 4.23 -9.94
CA ILE A 324 3.47 4.44 -8.82
C ILE A 324 4.88 4.67 -9.36
N ASN A 325 5.60 5.65 -8.79
CA ASN A 325 6.97 5.98 -9.20
C ASN A 325 7.96 6.02 -8.02
N ALA A 326 7.50 5.81 -6.79
CA ALA A 326 8.34 5.89 -5.60
C ALA A 326 8.03 4.79 -4.58
N VAL A 327 9.05 4.36 -3.84
CA VAL A 327 8.93 3.35 -2.78
C VAL A 327 9.72 3.79 -1.55
N ARG A 328 9.11 3.65 -0.36
CA ARG A 328 9.82 3.69 0.92
C ARG A 328 9.95 2.26 1.43
N THR A 329 11.15 1.84 1.82
CA THR A 329 11.42 0.48 2.30
C THR A 329 11.10 0.37 3.80
N SER A 330 9.81 0.45 4.13
CA SER A 330 9.32 0.46 5.51
C SER A 330 9.60 -0.87 6.23
N HIS A 331 10.29 -0.91 7.37
CA HIS A 331 11.18 0.13 7.93
C HIS A 331 12.57 -0.45 8.15
N TYR A 332 13.13 -0.97 7.07
CA TYR A 332 14.43 -1.61 7.02
C TYR A 332 14.89 -1.79 5.57
N PRO A 333 16.20 -2.01 5.34
CA PRO A 333 16.70 -2.20 4.00
C PRO A 333 16.14 -3.50 3.40
N PRO A 334 15.64 -3.49 2.16
CA PRO A 334 15.04 -4.67 1.54
C PRO A 334 16.12 -5.70 1.21
N HIS A 335 15.73 -6.85 0.65
CA HIS A 335 16.70 -7.75 0.03
C HIS A 335 17.53 -6.97 -1.03
N PRO A 336 18.86 -7.14 -1.11
CA PRO A 336 19.72 -6.32 -1.97
C PRO A 336 19.31 -6.38 -3.46
N GLU A 337 18.86 -7.53 -3.95
CA GLU A 337 18.39 -7.68 -5.34
C GLU A 337 17.12 -6.86 -5.64
N THR A 338 16.33 -6.48 -4.64
CA THR A 338 15.16 -5.60 -4.82
C THR A 338 15.59 -4.19 -5.25
N LEU A 339 16.73 -3.68 -4.78
CA LEU A 339 17.23 -2.36 -5.19
C LEU A 339 17.68 -2.36 -6.66
N ALA A 340 18.25 -3.46 -7.14
CA ALA A 340 18.57 -3.61 -8.57
C ALA A 340 17.31 -3.57 -9.45
N LEU A 341 16.19 -4.11 -8.96
CA LEU A 341 14.89 -4.00 -9.64
C LEU A 341 14.35 -2.56 -9.61
N PHE A 342 14.53 -1.81 -8.53
CA PHE A 342 14.16 -0.40 -8.49
C PHE A 342 14.95 0.45 -9.48
N ASP A 343 16.25 0.18 -9.63
CA ASP A 343 17.10 0.83 -10.64
C ASP A 343 16.62 0.53 -12.06
N GLU A 344 16.24 -0.72 -12.34
CA GLU A 344 15.83 -1.19 -13.67
C GLU A 344 14.42 -0.74 -14.07
N LEU A 345 13.44 -0.87 -13.16
CA LEU A 345 12.03 -0.54 -13.43
C LEU A 345 11.76 0.97 -13.28
N GLY A 346 12.66 1.69 -12.61
CA GLY A 346 12.57 3.12 -12.39
C GLY A 346 11.65 3.47 -11.21
N PHE A 347 12.23 3.55 -10.02
CA PHE A 347 11.57 4.04 -8.81
C PHE A 347 12.45 5.03 -8.04
N TRP A 348 11.85 6.09 -7.51
CA TRP A 348 12.48 6.91 -6.48
C TRP A 348 12.41 6.18 -5.13
N VAL A 349 13.55 5.90 -4.50
CA VAL A 349 13.60 5.11 -3.28
C VAL A 349 14.04 5.95 -2.09
N ILE A 350 13.27 5.85 -1.00
CA ILE A 350 13.72 6.16 0.35
C ILE A 350 14.17 4.84 0.97
N ASP A 351 15.48 4.64 1.06
CA ASP A 351 16.07 3.44 1.65
C ASP A 351 16.26 3.68 3.15
N GLU A 352 15.59 2.88 3.96
CA GLU A 352 15.39 3.12 5.37
C GLU A 352 16.20 2.16 6.23
N CYS A 353 16.97 2.73 7.16
CA CYS A 353 17.72 1.98 8.14
C CYS A 353 16.80 1.10 8.97
N ASP A 354 17.29 -0.08 9.31
CA ASP A 354 16.64 -1.02 10.21
C ASP A 354 16.64 -0.45 11.64
N TYR A 355 15.70 0.44 11.95
CA TYR A 355 15.55 1.02 13.28
C TYR A 355 14.13 1.53 13.55
N GLU A 356 13.50 0.95 14.56
CA GLU A 356 12.24 1.44 15.13
C GLU A 356 12.15 1.10 16.62
N SER A 357 11.74 2.08 17.43
CA SER A 357 11.62 1.92 18.89
C SER A 357 10.31 2.55 19.40
N HIS A 358 9.22 2.30 18.67
CA HIS A 358 7.94 2.97 18.85
C HIS A 358 7.31 2.64 20.22
N GLU A 359 7.55 1.46 20.79
CA GLU A 359 7.03 1.04 22.08
C GLU A 359 7.35 2.01 23.22
N PHE A 360 8.44 2.78 23.09
CA PHE A 360 8.86 3.73 24.08
C PHE A 360 7.87 4.90 24.25
N VAL A 361 6.98 5.15 23.28
CA VAL A 361 5.87 6.10 23.45
C VAL A 361 4.99 5.73 24.65
N MET A 362 4.83 4.44 24.93
CA MET A 362 4.01 3.91 26.04
C MET A 362 4.60 4.19 27.42
N VAL A 363 5.88 4.58 27.47
CA VAL A 363 6.62 4.92 28.69
C VAL A 363 7.19 6.35 28.65
N ASP A 364 6.52 7.23 27.92
CA ASP A 364 6.90 8.65 27.74
C ASP A 364 8.35 8.82 27.25
N TRP A 365 8.78 7.94 26.34
CA TRP A 365 10.13 7.88 25.76
C TRP A 365 11.27 7.65 26.78
N ARG A 366 10.94 7.23 28.01
CA ARG A 366 11.94 6.98 29.04
C ARG A 366 12.83 5.80 28.67
N GLY A 367 14.14 6.05 28.58
CA GLY A 367 15.12 5.01 28.25
C GLY A 367 15.20 4.68 26.76
N ASN A 368 14.59 5.51 25.90
CA ASN A 368 14.62 5.33 24.45
C ASN A 368 16.08 5.24 23.93
N PRO A 369 16.43 4.19 23.15
CA PRO A 369 17.73 4.03 22.49
C PRO A 369 18.19 5.24 21.66
N SER A 370 17.29 6.03 21.08
CA SER A 370 17.63 7.25 20.33
C SER A 370 18.38 8.28 21.18
N ALA A 371 18.12 8.31 22.48
CA ALA A 371 18.67 9.29 23.43
C ALA A 371 19.61 8.67 24.49
N ASP A 372 19.81 7.36 24.49
CA ASP A 372 20.70 6.69 25.44
C ASP A 372 22.09 6.44 24.82
N PRO A 373 23.18 7.04 25.36
CA PRO A 373 24.53 6.84 24.85
C PRO A 373 24.99 5.38 24.82
N ALA A 374 24.41 4.49 25.63
CA ALA A 374 24.75 3.07 25.62
C ALA A 374 24.46 2.40 24.27
N TRP A 375 23.46 2.87 23.54
CA TRP A 375 23.03 2.32 22.25
C TRP A 375 23.71 2.95 21.04
N ARG A 376 24.57 3.96 21.26
CA ARG A 376 25.19 4.74 20.18
C ARG A 376 25.88 3.85 19.15
N ASP A 377 26.73 2.92 19.59
CA ASP A 377 27.51 2.09 18.68
C ASP A 377 26.61 1.15 17.88
N ALA A 378 25.52 0.64 18.49
CA ALA A 378 24.55 -0.23 17.81
C ALA A 378 23.81 0.51 16.70
N LEU A 379 23.36 1.74 16.98
CA LEU A 379 22.67 2.58 15.98
C LEU A 379 23.60 3.06 14.87
N MET A 380 24.85 3.39 15.21
CA MET A 380 25.87 3.74 14.22
C MET A 380 26.21 2.57 13.30
N ASP A 381 26.33 1.35 13.82
CA ASP A 381 26.56 0.14 13.01
C ASP A 381 25.39 -0.13 12.06
N ARG A 382 24.14 0.05 12.52
CA ARG A 382 22.94 -0.13 11.68
C ARG A 382 22.91 0.82 10.48
N ILE A 383 23.11 2.12 10.70
CA ILE A 383 23.11 3.09 9.59
C ILE A 383 24.31 2.89 8.66
N GLN A 384 25.48 2.52 9.21
CA GLN A 384 26.67 2.25 8.41
C GLN A 384 26.44 1.04 7.51
N ARG A 385 25.92 -0.08 8.04
CA ARG A 385 25.59 -1.26 7.23
C ARG A 385 24.59 -0.96 6.13
N THR A 386 23.53 -0.21 6.45
CA THR A 386 22.51 0.23 5.48
C THR A 386 23.16 1.00 4.33
N VAL A 387 23.82 2.13 4.64
CA VAL A 387 24.38 3.02 3.61
C VAL A 387 25.51 2.33 2.84
N HIS A 388 26.40 1.59 3.51
CA HIS A 388 27.51 0.92 2.83
C HIS A 388 27.02 -0.14 1.83
N ARG A 389 25.95 -0.89 2.15
CA ARG A 389 25.42 -1.95 1.30
C ARG A 389 24.88 -1.38 -0.02
N ASP A 390 24.18 -0.24 0.06
CA ASP A 390 23.25 0.20 -1.00
C ASP A 390 23.68 1.47 -1.74
N LYS A 391 24.80 2.09 -1.34
CA LYS A 391 25.35 3.36 -1.87
C LYS A 391 25.53 3.47 -3.40
N ASN A 392 25.51 2.35 -4.13
CA ASN A 392 25.72 2.32 -5.58
C ASN A 392 24.43 2.34 -6.41
N HIS A 393 23.25 2.30 -5.78
CA HIS A 393 21.96 2.26 -6.49
C HIS A 393 21.46 3.66 -6.88
N ALA A 394 21.08 3.83 -8.15
CA ALA A 394 20.59 5.10 -8.67
C ALA A 394 19.20 5.45 -8.12
N SER A 395 18.35 4.46 -7.90
CA SER A 395 17.01 4.60 -7.34
C SER A 395 16.96 5.27 -5.97
N VAL A 396 17.95 5.01 -5.11
CA VAL A 396 18.00 5.57 -3.75
C VAL A 396 18.30 7.06 -3.79
N ILE A 397 17.29 7.90 -3.60
CA ILE A 397 17.46 9.37 -3.56
C ILE A 397 17.52 9.93 -2.14
N MET A 398 17.12 9.12 -1.15
CA MET A 398 17.08 9.47 0.26
C MET A 398 17.54 8.31 1.14
N TRP A 399 18.31 8.63 2.19
CA TRP A 399 18.57 7.75 3.31
C TRP A 399 17.67 8.10 4.48
N SER A 400 16.86 7.15 4.97
CA SER A 400 16.07 7.33 6.18
C SER A 400 16.75 6.69 7.39
N MET A 401 16.73 7.39 8.54
CA MET A 401 17.42 6.92 9.75
C MET A 401 16.65 5.83 10.52
N GLY A 402 15.41 5.56 10.11
CA GLY A 402 14.48 4.67 10.81
C GLY A 402 13.09 5.30 10.90
N ASN A 403 12.21 4.66 11.65
CA ASN A 403 10.82 5.03 11.82
C ASN A 403 10.46 5.15 13.31
N GLU A 404 9.53 6.05 13.65
CA GLU A 404 8.89 6.18 14.97
C GLU A 404 9.79 5.93 16.20
N ALA A 405 11.03 6.42 16.15
CA ALA A 405 12.04 6.15 17.19
C ALA A 405 12.28 7.37 18.10
N GLY A 406 11.36 8.34 18.13
CA GLY A 406 11.47 9.56 18.94
C GLY A 406 12.64 10.46 18.49
N VAL A 407 13.27 11.16 19.43
CA VAL A 407 14.42 12.06 19.15
C VAL A 407 15.58 11.80 20.09
N GLY A 408 16.81 12.08 19.66
CA GLY A 408 17.99 12.03 20.54
C GLY A 408 19.33 12.07 19.81
N GLN A 409 20.42 12.19 20.58
CA GLN A 409 21.76 12.41 20.03
C GLN A 409 22.33 11.25 19.19
N ASN A 410 21.71 10.07 19.24
CA ASN A 410 22.14 8.95 18.40
C ASN A 410 21.56 9.09 16.99
N ILE A 411 20.31 9.56 16.84
CA ILE A 411 19.75 9.95 15.54
C ILE A 411 20.57 11.07 14.91
N ASP A 412 20.93 12.10 15.70
CA ASP A 412 21.78 13.20 15.22
C ASP A 412 23.11 12.69 14.66
N ALA A 413 23.70 11.68 15.32
CA ALA A 413 24.95 11.08 14.88
C ALA A 413 24.80 10.27 13.59
N MET A 414 23.71 9.52 13.44
CA MET A 414 23.39 8.80 12.20
C MET A 414 23.22 9.78 11.04
N LEU A 415 22.45 10.86 11.22
CA LEU A 415 22.24 11.89 10.21
C LEU A 415 23.54 12.58 9.80
N LEU A 416 24.34 13.02 10.78
CA LEU A 416 25.60 13.71 10.52
C LEU A 416 26.63 12.82 9.82
N TRP A 417 26.75 11.56 10.24
CA TRP A 417 27.65 10.61 9.58
C TRP A 417 27.21 10.35 8.14
N THR A 418 25.90 10.10 7.92
CA THR A 418 25.36 9.81 6.58
C THR A 418 25.62 10.97 5.62
N LYS A 419 25.34 12.22 6.04
CA LYS A 419 25.62 13.42 5.24
C LYS A 419 27.10 13.61 4.90
N GLN A 420 28.00 13.25 5.82
CA GLN A 420 29.43 13.37 5.60
C GLN A 420 29.97 12.27 4.68
N PHE A 421 29.40 11.07 4.79
CA PHE A 421 29.80 9.91 4.00
C PHE A 421 29.27 9.99 2.56
N ASP A 422 27.99 10.29 2.39
CA ASP A 422 27.31 10.36 1.10
C ASP A 422 26.49 11.66 0.97
N PRO A 423 27.10 12.77 0.53
CA PRO A 423 26.39 14.02 0.28
C PRO A 423 25.58 14.02 -1.03
N SER A 424 25.60 12.93 -1.80
CA SER A 424 24.88 12.84 -3.09
C SER A 424 23.39 12.51 -2.96
N ARG A 425 22.95 12.18 -1.75
CA ARG A 425 21.57 11.81 -1.40
C ARG A 425 21.07 12.66 -0.23
N LEU A 426 19.76 12.84 -0.17
CA LEU A 426 19.12 13.57 0.91
C LEU A 426 18.96 12.67 2.15
N THR A 427 18.87 13.29 3.32
CA THR A 427 18.56 12.59 4.58
C THR A 427 17.11 12.80 5.01
N HIS A 428 16.47 11.72 5.46
CA HIS A 428 15.09 11.66 5.93
C HIS A 428 15.03 11.12 7.37
N TYR A 429 14.13 11.69 8.18
CA TYR A 429 13.69 11.11 9.44
C TYR A 429 12.43 11.85 9.89
N GLU A 430 11.31 11.14 10.04
CA GLU A 430 10.03 11.76 10.44
C GLU A 430 10.05 12.18 11.91
N GLY A 431 10.60 11.36 12.81
CA GLY A 431 10.44 11.55 14.26
C GLY A 431 11.02 12.85 14.85
N ASP A 432 11.83 13.61 14.11
CA ASP A 432 12.26 14.97 14.48
C ASP A 432 11.55 16.05 13.64
N TRP A 433 10.38 16.51 14.11
CA TRP A 433 9.60 17.57 13.45
C TRP A 433 10.25 18.95 13.47
N SER A 434 11.33 19.15 14.25
CA SER A 434 12.12 20.38 14.18
C SER A 434 12.98 20.42 12.92
N CYS A 435 13.28 19.24 12.36
CA CYS A 435 14.21 19.03 11.28
C CYS A 435 15.53 19.73 11.59
N GLY A 436 16.18 19.37 12.70
CA GLY A 436 17.45 20.00 13.08
C GLY A 436 18.55 19.74 12.05
N ILE A 437 18.56 18.53 11.48
CA ILE A 437 19.63 18.06 10.58
C ILE A 437 19.09 17.52 9.25
N ALA A 438 17.96 16.79 9.22
CA ALA A 438 17.39 16.17 8.02
C ALA A 438 17.16 17.18 6.87
N ASP A 439 17.18 16.71 5.62
CA ASP A 439 17.04 17.56 4.41
C ASP A 439 15.61 17.75 3.94
N VAL A 440 14.69 16.96 4.47
CA VAL A 440 13.28 16.96 4.10
C VAL A 440 12.45 17.09 5.37
N TYR A 441 11.44 17.95 5.34
CA TYR A 441 10.43 17.98 6.38
C TYR A 441 9.44 16.84 6.10
N SER A 442 9.48 15.81 6.93
CA SER A 442 8.57 14.68 6.81
C SER A 442 7.52 14.70 7.91
N ARG A 443 6.33 14.22 7.57
CA ARG A 443 5.25 13.88 8.50
C ARG A 443 4.59 12.59 8.05
N MET A 444 3.98 11.90 9.00
CA MET A 444 2.99 10.86 8.71
C MET A 444 1.59 11.34 9.09
N TYR A 445 0.62 11.04 8.24
CA TYR A 445 -0.82 11.27 8.44
C TYR A 445 -1.21 12.72 8.81
N ALA A 446 -0.42 13.70 8.38
CA ALA A 446 -0.75 15.11 8.57
C ALA A 446 -2.05 15.42 7.81
N SER A 447 -3.02 16.04 8.50
CA SER A 447 -4.34 16.33 7.93
C SER A 447 -4.26 17.21 6.68
N HIS A 448 -5.29 17.19 5.84
CA HIS A 448 -5.39 18.05 4.65
C HIS A 448 -5.19 19.54 4.99
N ASP A 449 -5.75 20.02 6.10
CA ASP A 449 -5.62 21.42 6.54
C ASP A 449 -4.17 21.76 6.93
N GLU A 450 -3.50 20.83 7.62
CA GLU A 450 -2.10 20.94 7.98
C GLU A 450 -1.19 20.94 6.75
N VAL A 451 -1.40 20.01 5.81
CA VAL A 451 -0.64 19.96 4.55
C VAL A 451 -0.85 21.23 3.73
N ALA A 452 -2.08 21.73 3.65
CA ALA A 452 -2.37 22.98 2.98
C ALA A 452 -1.69 24.17 3.66
N GLN A 453 -1.58 24.16 5.00
CA GLN A 453 -0.81 25.17 5.74
C GLN A 453 0.68 25.10 5.41
N ILE A 454 1.28 23.91 5.44
CA ILE A 454 2.69 23.68 5.11
C ILE A 454 3.00 24.15 3.68
N GLY A 455 2.10 23.86 2.74
CA GLY A 455 2.20 24.34 1.35
C GLY A 455 2.21 25.87 1.25
N ARG A 456 1.28 26.55 1.94
CA ARG A 456 1.21 28.03 1.99
C ARG A 456 2.45 28.66 2.61
N GLU A 457 2.97 28.07 3.67
CA GLU A 457 4.19 28.54 4.34
C GLU A 457 5.42 28.57 3.41
N GLY A 458 5.45 27.74 2.37
CA GLY A 458 6.50 27.75 1.35
C GLY A 458 6.41 28.92 0.35
N LEU A 459 5.27 29.61 0.28
CA LEU A 459 5.06 30.74 -0.63
C LEU A 459 5.35 32.10 0.00
N GLU A 460 5.33 32.18 1.33
CA GLU A 460 5.45 33.43 2.08
C GLU A 460 6.84 33.58 2.71
N PRO A 461 7.37 34.81 2.83
CA PRO A 461 8.58 35.04 3.60
C PRO A 461 8.41 34.61 5.07
N ALA A 462 9.45 34.00 5.64
CA ALA A 462 9.46 33.63 7.05
C ALA A 462 9.12 34.83 7.95
N ALA A 463 8.17 34.62 8.88
CA ALA A 463 7.78 35.64 9.85
C ALA A 463 8.97 36.09 10.73
N ALA A 464 8.97 37.34 11.18
CA ALA A 464 9.99 37.81 12.11
C ALA A 464 9.83 37.15 13.49
N GLY A 465 10.94 36.71 14.08
CA GLY A 465 10.96 36.16 15.44
C GLY A 465 10.78 34.63 15.54
N LEU A 466 10.82 33.90 14.42
CA LEU A 466 10.94 32.43 14.44
C LEU A 466 12.27 32.00 15.06
N ASP A 467 12.27 30.85 15.75
CA ASP A 467 13.51 30.20 16.14
C ASP A 467 14.26 29.65 14.91
N ALA A 468 15.53 29.31 15.10
CA ALA A 468 16.40 28.89 14.01
C ALA A 468 15.97 27.56 13.36
N ALA A 469 15.40 26.63 14.13
CA ALA A 469 14.96 25.34 13.62
C ALA A 469 13.73 25.51 12.73
N HIS A 470 12.75 26.28 13.18
CA HIS A 470 11.58 26.62 12.38
C HIS A 470 11.97 27.41 11.12
N ALA A 471 12.84 28.41 11.24
CA ALA A 471 13.33 29.17 10.09
C ALA A 471 14.03 28.27 9.05
N ARG A 472 14.80 27.27 9.49
CA ARG A 472 15.40 26.25 8.61
C ARG A 472 14.32 25.38 7.97
N ARG A 473 13.38 24.84 8.75
CA ARG A 473 12.32 23.95 8.28
C ARG A 473 11.47 24.56 7.16
N LEU A 474 11.23 25.86 7.19
CA LEU A 474 10.53 26.59 6.11
C LEU A 474 11.26 26.57 4.77
N THR A 475 12.57 26.27 4.76
CA THR A 475 13.38 26.15 3.53
C THR A 475 13.43 24.73 2.97
N LEU A 476 12.86 23.76 3.68
CA LEU A 476 12.89 22.35 3.29
C LEU A 476 11.65 21.97 2.45
N PRO A 477 11.80 21.03 1.49
CA PRO A 477 10.67 20.35 0.89
C PRO A 477 9.90 19.56 1.94
N PHE A 478 8.63 19.32 1.66
CA PHE A 478 7.74 18.54 2.50
C PHE A 478 7.31 17.25 1.80
N ILE A 479 7.30 16.15 2.54
CA ILE A 479 6.71 14.88 2.11
C ILE A 479 5.79 14.33 3.20
N GLN A 480 4.79 13.56 2.80
CA GLN A 480 4.15 12.62 3.71
C GLN A 480 4.80 11.24 3.57
N CYS A 481 5.68 10.84 4.50
CA CYS A 481 6.30 9.51 4.43
C CYS A 481 5.27 8.38 4.63
N GLU A 482 4.13 8.70 5.22
CA GLU A 482 2.94 7.85 5.29
C GLU A 482 1.70 8.75 5.18
N PHE A 483 0.75 8.39 4.31
CA PHE A 483 -0.56 9.03 4.25
C PHE A 483 -1.62 8.08 3.71
N VAL A 484 -2.88 8.51 3.81
CA VAL A 484 -4.06 7.82 3.28
C VAL A 484 -4.07 6.32 3.60
N HIS A 485 -4.05 5.99 4.89
CA HIS A 485 -4.00 4.61 5.40
C HIS A 485 -5.05 3.72 4.71
N ALA A 486 -4.58 2.64 4.07
CA ALA A 486 -5.32 1.86 3.09
C ALA A 486 -6.09 0.66 3.67
N MET A 487 -6.19 0.58 5.00
CA MET A 487 -6.90 -0.49 5.70
C MET A 487 -8.39 -0.57 5.36
N GLY A 488 -8.81 -1.78 4.99
CA GLY A 488 -10.19 -2.13 4.71
C GLY A 488 -10.78 -1.41 3.50
N THR A 489 -12.04 -0.98 3.63
CA THR A 489 -12.69 -0.17 2.59
C THR A 489 -12.18 1.27 2.66
N GLY A 490 -11.26 1.60 1.76
CA GLY A 490 -10.61 2.89 1.66
C GLY A 490 -9.43 2.87 0.67
N PRO A 491 -8.56 3.89 0.67
CA PRO A 491 -8.63 5.10 1.50
C PRO A 491 -9.46 6.25 0.89
N GLY A 492 -10.21 6.96 1.71
CA GLY A 492 -10.91 8.19 1.32
C GLY A 492 -10.01 9.44 1.37
N GLY A 493 -10.34 10.47 0.60
CA GLY A 493 -9.66 11.78 0.70
C GLY A 493 -8.32 11.90 -0.04
N MET A 494 -7.97 10.92 -0.89
CA MET A 494 -6.72 10.93 -1.66
C MET A 494 -6.63 12.07 -2.67
N GLN A 495 -7.75 12.37 -3.36
CA GLN A 495 -7.79 13.41 -4.39
C GLN A 495 -7.44 14.77 -3.79
N GLU A 496 -7.88 15.04 -2.57
CA GLU A 496 -7.63 16.29 -1.86
C GLU A 496 -6.17 16.49 -1.50
N TYR A 497 -5.47 15.43 -1.07
CA TYR A 497 -4.03 15.52 -0.90
C TYR A 497 -3.33 15.75 -2.22
N TRP A 498 -3.74 15.03 -3.27
CA TRP A 498 -3.12 15.17 -4.58
C TRP A 498 -3.30 16.57 -5.18
N ASP A 499 -4.48 17.15 -5.02
CA ASP A 499 -4.76 18.53 -5.44
C ASP A 499 -3.86 19.53 -4.71
N LEU A 500 -3.58 19.30 -3.41
CA LEU A 500 -2.63 20.11 -2.65
C LEU A 500 -1.19 19.93 -3.16
N PHE A 501 -0.77 18.69 -3.42
CA PHE A 501 0.57 18.39 -3.93
C PHE A 501 0.85 19.03 -5.29
N GLU A 502 -0.12 19.02 -6.20
CA GLU A 502 0.01 19.70 -7.50
C GLU A 502 -0.09 21.24 -7.37
N GLN A 503 -0.72 21.75 -6.30
CA GLN A 503 -0.91 23.19 -6.08
C GLN A 503 0.35 23.90 -5.54
N TYR A 504 1.10 23.26 -4.64
CA TYR A 504 2.19 23.91 -3.90
C TYR A 504 3.55 23.26 -4.20
N PRO A 505 4.52 23.97 -4.80
CA PRO A 505 5.83 23.43 -5.15
C PRO A 505 6.60 22.77 -3.98
N ARG A 506 6.43 23.30 -2.76
CA ARG A 506 7.05 22.76 -1.55
C ARG A 506 6.62 21.33 -1.22
N LEU A 507 5.43 20.90 -1.67
CA LEU A 507 4.85 19.61 -1.35
C LEU A 507 5.27 18.58 -2.41
N ALA A 508 6.24 17.73 -2.08
CA ALA A 508 6.84 16.78 -3.02
C ALA A 508 6.10 15.42 -3.08
N GLY A 509 4.86 15.36 -2.61
CA GLY A 509 4.03 14.14 -2.65
C GLY A 509 4.07 13.33 -1.35
N GLY A 510 3.82 12.04 -1.46
CA GLY A 510 3.76 11.15 -0.31
C GLY A 510 3.68 9.67 -0.65
N PHE A 511 3.75 8.84 0.39
CA PHE A 511 3.79 7.38 0.29
C PHE A 511 2.60 6.77 1.01
N VAL A 512 1.74 6.06 0.28
CA VAL A 512 0.57 5.40 0.88
C VAL A 512 1.03 4.38 1.93
N TRP A 513 0.34 4.31 3.06
CA TRP A 513 0.47 3.21 4.01
C TRP A 513 -0.68 2.20 3.82
N GLU A 514 -0.44 0.97 3.38
CA GLU A 514 0.80 0.48 2.77
C GLU A 514 0.55 -0.28 1.46
N TRP A 515 1.59 -0.90 0.90
CA TRP A 515 1.46 -1.64 -0.35
C TRP A 515 0.62 -2.90 -0.17
N VAL A 516 0.97 -3.77 0.79
CA VAL A 516 0.47 -5.15 0.86
C VAL A 516 -0.14 -5.44 2.23
N GLU A 517 -1.32 -6.07 2.24
CA GLU A 517 -1.86 -6.68 3.46
C GLU A 517 -0.96 -7.85 3.89
N GLN A 518 -0.45 -7.80 5.11
CA GLN A 518 0.54 -8.76 5.61
C GLN A 518 -0.09 -10.04 6.19
N GLY A 519 -1.18 -10.56 5.61
CA GLY A 519 -1.84 -11.78 6.12
C GLY A 519 -1.00 -13.06 5.93
N ILE A 520 -1.05 -14.00 6.89
CA ILE A 520 -0.32 -15.28 6.83
C ILE A 520 -1.24 -16.40 6.37
N ALA A 521 -0.83 -17.15 5.36
CA ALA A 521 -1.60 -18.29 4.87
C ALA A 521 -1.35 -19.55 5.71
N VAL A 522 -2.44 -20.15 6.19
CA VAL A 522 -2.44 -21.45 6.88
C VAL A 522 -3.39 -22.40 6.16
N THR A 523 -2.93 -23.61 5.89
CA THR A 523 -3.81 -24.68 5.39
C THR A 523 -4.32 -25.49 6.57
N GLY A 524 -5.63 -25.48 6.80
CA GLY A 524 -6.26 -26.24 7.88
C GLY A 524 -6.25 -27.75 7.65
N ASP A 525 -6.63 -28.53 8.68
CA ASP A 525 -6.77 -30.00 8.60
C ASP A 525 -7.77 -30.46 7.53
N ASP A 526 -8.70 -29.58 7.15
CA ASP A 526 -9.67 -29.77 6.08
C ASP A 526 -9.11 -29.50 4.66
N GLY A 527 -7.84 -29.09 4.57
CA GLY A 527 -7.17 -28.74 3.33
C GLY A 527 -7.53 -27.34 2.80
N VAL A 528 -8.27 -26.54 3.56
CA VAL A 528 -8.67 -25.19 3.15
C VAL A 528 -7.59 -24.18 3.56
N ARG A 529 -7.10 -23.42 2.58
CA ARG A 529 -6.20 -22.27 2.81
C ARG A 529 -7.01 -21.12 3.40
N ARG A 530 -6.53 -20.59 4.53
CA ARG A 530 -7.08 -19.44 5.25
C ARG A 530 -6.00 -18.41 5.44
N ILE A 531 -6.36 -17.14 5.37
CA ILE A 531 -5.48 -16.05 5.76
C ILE A 531 -5.77 -15.72 7.23
N MET A 532 -4.70 -15.66 8.01
CA MET A 532 -4.70 -15.38 9.44
C MET A 532 -4.18 -13.97 9.70
N ILE A 533 -4.69 -13.36 10.77
CA ILE A 533 -4.34 -12.02 11.28
C ILE A 533 -3.80 -12.13 12.72
N GLY A 534 -3.39 -11.02 13.33
CA GLY A 534 -2.90 -11.05 14.70
C GLY A 534 -3.94 -11.52 15.71
N GLY A 535 -3.53 -12.41 16.61
CA GLY A 535 -4.38 -13.05 17.61
C GLY A 535 -4.81 -14.47 17.24
N ASP A 536 -4.78 -14.82 15.94
CA ASP A 536 -5.14 -16.16 15.47
C ASP A 536 -4.12 -17.23 15.85
N PHE A 537 -2.88 -16.82 16.15
CA PHE A 537 -1.80 -17.71 16.54
C PHE A 537 -1.71 -17.88 18.07
N GLY A 538 -2.69 -17.36 18.80
CA GLY A 538 -2.80 -17.49 20.25
C GLY A 538 -1.93 -16.49 21.01
N GLU A 539 -1.55 -15.38 20.37
CA GLU A 539 -0.87 -14.28 21.04
C GLU A 539 -1.67 -13.77 22.24
N LYS A 540 -0.98 -13.45 23.33
CA LYS A 540 -1.63 -12.86 24.53
C LYS A 540 -1.93 -11.37 24.34
N VAL A 541 -1.17 -10.75 23.46
CA VAL A 541 -1.14 -9.33 23.16
C VAL A 541 -0.91 -9.25 21.65
N HIS A 542 -1.81 -8.60 20.93
CA HIS A 542 -1.78 -8.43 19.49
C HIS A 542 -2.61 -7.21 19.10
N ASP A 543 -2.43 -6.75 17.86
CA ASP A 543 -3.15 -5.59 17.30
C ASP A 543 -4.13 -5.99 16.18
N GLY A 544 -4.49 -7.28 16.13
CA GLY A 544 -5.61 -7.77 15.34
C GLY A 544 -5.34 -7.70 13.83
N ASN A 545 -6.30 -7.15 13.09
CA ASN A 545 -6.23 -6.99 11.64
C ASN A 545 -5.52 -5.70 11.21
N PHE A 546 -4.87 -4.96 12.12
CA PHE A 546 -4.14 -3.74 11.73
C PHE A 546 -2.98 -4.05 10.76
N VAL A 547 -2.51 -5.30 10.73
CA VAL A 547 -1.58 -5.88 9.72
C VAL A 547 -2.19 -6.08 8.32
N ILE A 548 -3.50 -5.85 8.16
CA ILE A 548 -4.27 -5.98 6.91
C ILE A 548 -4.66 -4.59 6.42
N ASP A 549 -3.65 -3.82 6.02
CA ASP A 549 -3.71 -2.38 5.79
C ASP A 549 -3.14 -1.95 4.42
N GLY A 550 -3.13 -2.87 3.46
CA GLY A 550 -2.51 -2.69 2.15
C GLY A 550 -3.45 -2.33 0.99
N LEU A 551 -2.88 -1.72 -0.04
CA LEU A 551 -3.51 -1.50 -1.34
C LEU A 551 -3.70 -2.79 -2.16
N VAL A 552 -3.00 -3.87 -1.84
CA VAL A 552 -3.19 -5.20 -2.40
C VAL A 552 -3.38 -6.25 -1.30
N SER A 553 -4.10 -7.32 -1.62
CA SER A 553 -4.23 -8.50 -0.75
C SER A 553 -2.87 -9.17 -0.50
N PRO A 554 -2.76 -10.14 0.45
CA PRO A 554 -1.54 -10.92 0.63
C PRO A 554 -1.06 -11.60 -0.66
N ASP A 555 -2.01 -11.95 -1.54
CA ASP A 555 -1.79 -12.61 -2.82
C ASP A 555 -1.62 -11.62 -4.00
N ARG A 556 -1.42 -10.33 -3.72
CA ARG A 556 -1.21 -9.23 -4.69
C ARG A 556 -2.44 -8.92 -5.55
N GLU A 557 -3.62 -9.30 -5.10
CA GLU A 557 -4.86 -8.88 -5.76
C GLU A 557 -5.15 -7.41 -5.45
N PRO A 558 -5.35 -6.55 -6.47
CA PRO A 558 -5.66 -5.14 -6.24
C PRO A 558 -6.92 -4.92 -5.40
N ARG A 559 -6.81 -4.15 -4.31
CA ARG A 559 -7.98 -3.61 -3.61
C ARG A 559 -8.52 -2.40 -4.39
N PRO A 560 -9.81 -2.03 -4.24
CA PRO A 560 -10.35 -0.82 -4.88
C PRO A 560 -9.53 0.44 -4.62
N GLY A 561 -8.95 0.56 -3.42
CA GLY A 561 -8.03 1.63 -3.05
C GLY A 561 -6.89 1.83 -4.04
N LEU A 562 -6.25 0.74 -4.52
CA LEU A 562 -5.16 0.82 -5.50
C LEU A 562 -5.64 1.39 -6.84
N ILE A 563 -6.81 0.95 -7.29
CA ILE A 563 -7.38 1.37 -8.56
C ILE A 563 -7.71 2.87 -8.52
N HIS A 564 -8.29 3.34 -7.40
CA HIS A 564 -8.55 4.77 -7.17
C HIS A 564 -7.26 5.59 -7.02
N TYR A 565 -6.24 5.07 -6.33
CA TYR A 565 -4.96 5.72 -6.19
C TYR A 565 -4.28 5.90 -7.55
N ALA A 566 -4.23 4.84 -8.37
CA ALA A 566 -3.67 4.87 -9.71
C ALA A 566 -4.31 5.94 -10.62
N ALA A 567 -5.63 6.09 -10.56
CA ALA A 567 -6.35 7.12 -11.29
C ALA A 567 -6.06 8.54 -10.76
N THR A 568 -5.89 8.68 -9.44
CA THR A 568 -5.59 9.97 -8.78
C THR A 568 -4.21 10.50 -9.19
N ILE A 569 -3.21 9.61 -9.23
CA ILE A 569 -1.80 9.97 -9.46
C ILE A 569 -1.34 9.91 -10.92
N ALA A 570 -2.24 9.57 -11.84
CA ALA A 570 -1.92 9.28 -13.23
C ALA A 570 -1.13 10.42 -13.91
N GLN A 571 -0.09 10.06 -14.66
CA GLN A 571 0.82 11.04 -15.26
C GLN A 571 0.28 11.75 -16.51
N VAL A 572 -0.88 11.34 -17.02
CA VAL A 572 -1.58 12.06 -18.09
C VAL A 572 -2.97 12.41 -17.60
N GLN A 573 -3.30 13.68 -17.47
CA GLN A 573 -4.66 14.10 -17.12
C GLN A 573 -5.42 14.56 -18.37
N ILE A 574 -6.66 14.07 -18.50
CA ILE A 574 -7.49 14.33 -19.67
C ILE A 574 -8.80 14.96 -19.23
N ARG A 575 -9.17 16.08 -19.84
CA ARG A 575 -10.47 16.74 -19.65
C ARG A 575 -11.15 16.89 -21.00
N VAL A 576 -12.29 16.23 -21.20
CA VAL A 576 -13.10 16.35 -22.41
C VAL A 576 -14.03 17.54 -22.23
N ASP A 577 -14.03 18.49 -23.18
CA ASP A 577 -14.93 19.64 -23.10
C ASP A 577 -16.39 19.22 -23.33
N ALA A 578 -17.32 19.89 -22.68
CA ALA A 578 -18.75 19.58 -22.77
C ALA A 578 -19.31 19.74 -24.20
N SER A 579 -18.70 20.59 -25.04
CA SER A 579 -19.04 20.70 -26.46
C SER A 579 -18.60 19.49 -27.28
N ARG A 580 -17.64 18.70 -26.75
CA ARG A 580 -16.93 17.61 -27.44
C ARG A 580 -16.18 18.04 -28.70
N ALA A 581 -15.93 19.35 -28.84
CA ALA A 581 -15.10 19.88 -29.91
C ALA A 581 -13.61 19.79 -29.56
N THR A 582 -13.26 19.83 -28.28
CA THR A 582 -11.88 19.80 -27.80
C THR A 582 -11.71 18.91 -26.56
N ALA A 583 -10.46 18.54 -26.29
CA ALA A 583 -10.03 17.97 -25.02
C ALA A 583 -8.70 18.60 -24.60
N THR A 584 -8.52 18.81 -23.30
CA THR A 584 -7.26 19.23 -22.70
C THR A 584 -6.48 17.99 -22.29
N ILE A 585 -5.25 17.87 -22.77
CA ILE A 585 -4.29 16.83 -22.42
C ILE A 585 -3.16 17.48 -21.63
N GLU A 586 -3.04 17.09 -20.36
CA GLU A 586 -2.05 17.61 -19.42
C GLU A 586 -1.01 16.54 -19.15
N ASN A 587 0.26 16.87 -19.42
CA ASN A 587 1.42 16.04 -19.12
C ASN A 587 1.88 16.33 -17.69
N ARG A 588 1.74 15.35 -16.80
CA ARG A 588 2.19 15.39 -15.40
C ARG A 588 3.47 14.58 -15.15
N PHE A 589 4.11 14.06 -16.20
CA PHE A 589 5.48 13.56 -16.11
C PHE A 589 6.44 14.71 -15.73
N ASP A 590 7.52 14.35 -15.03
CA ASP A 590 8.54 15.23 -14.47
C ASP A 590 9.68 15.52 -15.47
N HIS A 591 10.01 14.53 -16.31
CA HIS A 591 11.18 14.57 -17.19
C HIS A 591 10.84 14.31 -18.66
N VAL A 592 9.79 13.53 -18.96
CA VAL A 592 9.45 13.14 -20.35
C VAL A 592 8.25 13.90 -20.95
N ASP A 593 8.27 14.05 -22.28
CA ASP A 593 7.10 14.50 -23.03
C ASP A 593 6.09 13.35 -23.27
N LEU A 594 5.07 13.60 -24.09
CA LEU A 594 4.05 12.59 -24.41
C LEU A 594 4.38 11.72 -25.64
N ALA A 595 5.63 11.67 -26.11
CA ALA A 595 5.98 10.87 -27.28
C ALA A 595 5.75 9.36 -27.07
N GLY A 596 5.83 8.87 -25.82
CA GLY A 596 5.54 7.49 -25.44
C GLY A 596 4.06 7.17 -25.23
N VAL A 597 3.14 8.11 -25.53
CA VAL A 597 1.69 7.99 -25.27
C VAL A 597 0.90 7.99 -26.56
N THR A 598 -0.09 7.10 -26.65
CA THR A 598 -1.11 7.11 -27.71
C THR A 598 -2.47 7.49 -27.12
N LEU A 599 -3.20 8.36 -27.80
CA LEU A 599 -4.53 8.77 -27.41
C LEU A 599 -5.60 8.06 -28.26
N VAL A 600 -6.62 7.51 -27.60
CA VAL A 600 -7.78 6.89 -28.26
C VAL A 600 -9.06 7.45 -27.66
N ALA A 601 -9.99 7.87 -28.51
CA ALA A 601 -11.33 8.25 -28.10
C ALA A 601 -12.35 7.18 -28.49
N GLU A 602 -13.33 6.98 -27.62
CA GLU A 602 -14.47 6.10 -27.84
C GLU A 602 -15.76 6.84 -27.44
N ARG A 603 -16.77 6.78 -28.31
CA ARG A 603 -18.12 7.26 -28.03
C ARG A 603 -19.06 6.08 -27.91
N ILE A 604 -19.74 5.98 -26.77
CA ILE A 604 -20.74 4.95 -26.49
C ILE A 604 -22.10 5.63 -26.33
N VAL A 605 -23.10 5.16 -27.08
CA VAL A 605 -24.48 5.65 -26.99
C VAL A 605 -25.38 4.47 -26.66
N ASP A 606 -26.08 4.56 -25.54
CA ASP A 606 -27.00 3.52 -25.04
C ASP A 606 -26.37 2.11 -24.99
N GLY A 607 -25.10 2.04 -24.61
CA GLY A 607 -24.33 0.79 -24.48
C GLY A 607 -23.66 0.31 -25.76
N GLU A 608 -23.89 0.97 -26.90
CA GLU A 608 -23.26 0.62 -28.17
C GLU A 608 -22.08 1.55 -28.49
N SER A 609 -20.93 0.99 -28.83
CA SER A 609 -19.78 1.76 -29.34
C SER A 609 -20.10 2.26 -30.76
N VAL A 610 -20.28 3.58 -30.91
CA VAL A 610 -20.70 4.21 -32.18
C VAL A 610 -19.55 4.85 -32.93
N ALA A 611 -18.46 5.17 -32.23
CA ALA A 611 -17.23 5.68 -32.81
C ALA A 611 -16.04 5.27 -31.94
N ARG A 612 -14.95 4.85 -32.57
CA ARG A 612 -13.65 4.66 -31.93
C ARG A 612 -12.57 5.18 -32.86
N VAL A 613 -11.81 6.17 -32.41
CA VAL A 613 -10.85 6.90 -33.23
C VAL A 613 -9.53 7.05 -32.50
N GLY A 614 -8.42 6.86 -33.22
CA GLY A 614 -7.11 7.31 -32.76
C GLY A 614 -7.03 8.84 -32.84
N LEU A 615 -6.40 9.46 -31.86
CA LEU A 615 -6.18 10.90 -31.83
C LEU A 615 -4.68 11.18 -31.99
N ASP A 616 -4.35 12.30 -32.63
CA ASP A 616 -2.97 12.77 -32.69
C ASP A 616 -2.52 13.17 -31.28
N THR A 617 -1.50 12.50 -30.75
CA THR A 617 -0.91 12.89 -29.46
C THR A 617 -0.19 14.23 -29.61
N PRO A 618 -0.55 15.27 -28.83
CA PRO A 618 0.10 16.56 -28.93
C PRO A 618 1.53 16.50 -28.37
N GLN A 619 2.43 17.29 -28.93
CA GLN A 619 3.76 17.53 -28.35
C GLN A 619 3.61 18.42 -27.12
N VAL A 620 3.71 17.84 -25.93
CA VAL A 620 3.53 18.54 -24.64
C VAL A 620 4.73 18.27 -23.75
N ALA A 621 5.47 19.32 -23.43
CA ALA A 621 6.60 19.26 -22.50
C ALA A 621 6.16 18.75 -21.12
N PRO A 622 7.08 18.20 -20.30
CA PRO A 622 6.79 17.83 -18.91
C PRO A 622 6.10 18.98 -18.17
N ARG A 623 5.10 18.66 -17.32
CA ARG A 623 4.35 19.64 -16.51
C ARG A 623 3.63 20.74 -17.31
N HIS A 624 3.26 20.47 -18.57
CA HIS A 624 2.47 21.39 -19.42
C HIS A 624 1.18 20.74 -19.89
N ALA A 625 0.29 21.54 -20.50
CA ALA A 625 -0.94 21.06 -21.11
C ALA A 625 -1.10 21.62 -22.53
N ALA A 626 -1.83 20.88 -23.37
CA ALA A 626 -2.28 21.33 -24.68
C ALA A 626 -3.75 20.98 -24.90
N GLU A 627 -4.42 21.79 -25.72
CA GLU A 627 -5.76 21.49 -26.20
C GLU A 627 -5.66 20.81 -27.58
N ILE A 628 -6.42 19.74 -27.79
CA ILE A 628 -6.57 19.05 -29.07
C ILE A 628 -8.00 19.18 -29.58
N ALA A 629 -8.16 19.24 -30.90
CA ALA A 629 -9.47 19.13 -31.53
C ALA A 629 -9.93 17.67 -31.54
N LEU A 630 -11.19 17.44 -31.19
CA LEU A 630 -11.84 16.14 -31.27
C LEU A 630 -12.56 15.98 -32.63
N PRO A 631 -12.48 14.80 -33.28
CA PRO A 631 -13.19 14.55 -34.53
C PRO A 631 -14.72 14.72 -34.41
N ALA A 632 -15.36 15.12 -35.52
CA ALA A 632 -16.79 15.41 -35.55
C ALA A 632 -17.64 14.19 -35.17
N GLU A 633 -17.18 12.97 -35.46
CA GLU A 633 -17.86 11.72 -35.13
C GLU A 633 -18.12 11.56 -33.60
N LEU A 634 -17.29 12.22 -32.77
CA LEU A 634 -17.46 12.23 -31.30
C LEU A 634 -18.52 13.23 -30.82
N SER A 635 -18.92 14.18 -31.68
CA SER A 635 -19.88 15.25 -31.36
C SER A 635 -21.12 15.28 -32.27
N ASP A 636 -21.17 14.45 -33.31
CA ASP A 636 -22.26 14.39 -34.28
C ASP A 636 -23.62 14.19 -33.57
N PRO A 637 -24.68 14.93 -33.97
CA PRO A 637 -25.99 14.81 -33.35
C PRO A 637 -26.52 13.38 -33.42
N ARG A 638 -26.81 12.81 -32.25
CA ARG A 638 -27.42 11.49 -32.11
C ARG A 638 -28.35 11.51 -30.91
N GLU A 639 -29.54 10.95 -31.06
CA GLU A 639 -30.46 10.75 -29.94
C GLU A 639 -29.96 9.58 -29.08
N SER A 640 -30.03 9.74 -27.77
CA SER A 640 -29.75 8.71 -26.77
C SER A 640 -30.96 8.57 -25.86
N ALA A 641 -31.39 7.34 -25.58
CA ALA A 641 -32.48 7.03 -24.66
C ALA A 641 -32.02 6.92 -23.20
N VAL A 642 -30.74 6.60 -22.98
CA VAL A 642 -30.13 6.38 -21.66
C VAL A 642 -28.98 7.35 -21.45
N ALA A 643 -27.92 7.24 -22.26
CA ALA A 643 -26.74 8.10 -22.14
C ALA A 643 -25.88 8.10 -23.41
N ASP A 644 -25.13 9.19 -23.58
CA ASP A 644 -24.11 9.38 -24.60
C ASP A 644 -22.79 9.78 -23.91
N VAL A 645 -21.78 8.93 -24.03
CA VAL A 645 -20.51 9.04 -23.30
C VAL A 645 -19.37 9.13 -24.28
N VAL A 646 -18.50 10.14 -24.15
CA VAL A 646 -17.20 10.18 -24.84
C VAL A 646 -16.10 9.97 -23.82
N THR A 647 -15.27 8.96 -24.05
CA THR A 647 -14.09 8.66 -23.24
C THR A 647 -12.85 8.87 -24.08
N VAL A 648 -11.87 9.62 -23.57
CA VAL A 648 -10.53 9.72 -24.15
C VAL A 648 -9.55 9.03 -23.20
N ARG A 649 -8.79 8.06 -23.72
CA ARG A 649 -7.81 7.25 -22.97
C ARG A 649 -6.39 7.60 -23.40
N ALA A 650 -5.48 7.65 -22.43
CA ALA A 650 -4.04 7.65 -22.67
C ALA A 650 -3.48 6.24 -22.47
N LEU A 651 -2.83 5.71 -23.50
CA LEU A 651 -2.27 4.36 -23.51
C LEU A 651 -0.76 4.42 -23.73
N THR A 652 -0.02 3.43 -23.25
CA THR A 652 1.40 3.25 -23.63
C THR A 652 1.52 3.01 -25.13
N ALA A 653 2.41 3.72 -25.81
CA ALA A 653 2.63 3.57 -27.24
C ALA A 653 3.52 2.37 -27.61
N HIS A 654 4.36 1.93 -26.66
CA HIS A 654 5.37 0.89 -26.84
C HIS A 654 5.40 -0.04 -25.63
N ASP A 655 5.96 -1.23 -25.81
CA ASP A 655 6.23 -2.15 -24.71
C ASP A 655 7.24 -1.50 -23.74
N ALA A 656 6.96 -1.58 -22.45
CA ALA A 656 7.85 -1.23 -21.37
C ALA A 656 8.24 -2.50 -20.58
N SER A 657 9.25 -2.40 -19.73
CA SER A 657 9.67 -3.53 -18.87
C SER A 657 8.59 -4.01 -17.89
N TRP A 658 7.51 -3.26 -17.70
CA TRP A 658 6.45 -3.51 -16.72
C TRP A 658 5.04 -3.65 -17.32
N ALA A 659 4.86 -3.36 -18.62
CA ALA A 659 3.59 -3.52 -19.34
C ALA A 659 3.78 -3.56 -20.85
N GLU A 660 2.88 -4.25 -21.54
CA GLU A 660 2.78 -4.24 -23.00
C GLU A 660 2.28 -2.89 -23.53
N ALA A 661 2.51 -2.61 -24.82
CA ALA A 661 1.90 -1.50 -25.53
C ALA A 661 0.37 -1.58 -25.45
N GLY A 662 -0.28 -0.43 -25.22
CA GLY A 662 -1.73 -0.35 -25.06
C GLY A 662 -2.22 -0.41 -23.61
N HIS A 663 -1.31 -0.52 -22.63
CA HIS A 663 -1.64 -0.37 -21.21
C HIS A 663 -2.25 1.00 -20.93
N GLU A 664 -3.37 1.05 -20.21
CA GLU A 664 -4.06 2.31 -19.93
C GLU A 664 -3.40 3.05 -18.76
N ILE A 665 -2.90 4.26 -19.02
CA ILE A 665 -2.33 5.16 -18.02
C ILE A 665 -3.45 5.91 -17.30
N SER A 666 -4.42 6.41 -18.08
CA SER A 666 -5.55 7.21 -17.57
C SER A 666 -6.66 7.37 -18.60
N SER A 667 -7.76 8.01 -18.18
CA SER A 667 -8.77 8.51 -19.11
C SER A 667 -9.48 9.75 -18.56
N GLY A 668 -10.21 10.45 -19.42
CA GLY A 668 -11.22 11.46 -19.07
C GLY A 668 -12.50 11.26 -19.87
N GLN A 669 -13.64 11.74 -19.34
CA GLN A 669 -14.96 11.56 -19.95
C GLN A 669 -15.78 12.86 -20.02
N ASP A 670 -16.62 12.96 -21.04
CA ASP A 670 -17.85 13.76 -21.04
C ASP A 670 -19.06 12.82 -21.09
N VAL A 671 -20.03 13.04 -20.20
CA VAL A 671 -21.19 12.16 -20.00
C VAL A 671 -22.46 12.98 -20.14
N ARG A 672 -23.37 12.54 -21.02
CA ARG A 672 -24.71 13.12 -21.17
C ARG A 672 -25.74 12.05 -20.86
N VAL A 673 -26.45 12.19 -19.75
CA VAL A 673 -27.53 11.28 -19.36
C VAL A 673 -28.87 11.83 -19.87
N ALA A 674 -29.66 10.98 -20.51
CA ALA A 674 -31.00 11.31 -20.98
C ALA A 674 -31.98 11.33 -19.80
N ALA A 675 -32.98 12.22 -19.86
CA ALA A 675 -34.08 12.17 -18.91
C ALA A 675 -34.91 10.91 -19.16
N PRO A 676 -35.21 10.11 -18.13
CA PRO A 676 -36.03 8.92 -18.31
C PRO A 676 -37.44 9.31 -18.78
N PRO A 677 -38.08 8.51 -19.65
CA PRO A 677 -39.44 8.79 -20.10
C PRO A 677 -40.41 8.76 -18.92
N ALA A 678 -41.41 9.65 -18.95
CA ALA A 678 -42.44 9.68 -17.91
C ALA A 678 -43.19 8.33 -17.87
N PRO A 679 -43.21 7.64 -16.72
CA PRO A 679 -43.91 6.36 -16.62
C PRO A 679 -45.42 6.55 -16.76
N VAL A 680 -46.08 5.62 -17.43
CA VAL A 680 -47.54 5.62 -17.64
C VAL A 680 -48.19 4.74 -16.57
N PRO A 681 -49.04 5.29 -15.68
CA PRO A 681 -49.79 4.49 -14.71
C PRO A 681 -50.74 3.51 -15.41
N ALA A 682 -50.88 2.31 -14.85
CA ALA A 682 -51.81 1.30 -15.34
C ALA A 682 -52.98 1.06 -14.38
N ASP A 683 -54.05 0.50 -14.93
CA ASP A 683 -55.10 -0.13 -14.13
C ASP A 683 -54.56 -1.48 -13.61
N GLY A 684 -54.43 -1.63 -12.29
CA GLY A 684 -53.85 -2.82 -11.67
C GLY A 684 -53.77 -2.74 -10.15
N SER A 685 -53.05 -3.67 -9.53
CA SER A 685 -52.75 -3.66 -8.10
C SER A 685 -51.27 -3.92 -7.86
N VAL A 686 -50.69 -3.23 -6.87
CA VAL A 686 -49.35 -3.52 -6.36
C VAL A 686 -49.45 -4.52 -5.22
N ASP A 687 -48.54 -5.50 -5.17
CA ASP A 687 -48.47 -6.50 -4.11
C ASP A 687 -47.75 -5.95 -2.86
N VAL A 688 -48.35 -4.93 -2.26
CA VAL A 688 -47.89 -4.33 -1.00
C VAL A 688 -48.86 -4.69 0.10
N SER A 689 -48.35 -5.35 1.14
CA SER A 689 -49.12 -5.69 2.33
C SER A 689 -49.53 -4.43 3.07
N THR A 690 -50.82 -4.12 3.14
CA THR A 690 -51.29 -3.01 3.98
C THR A 690 -51.10 -3.29 5.47
N GLY A 691 -50.91 -4.55 5.88
CA GLY A 691 -50.68 -4.90 7.28
C GLY A 691 -49.26 -4.60 7.75
N SER A 692 -48.26 -4.96 6.95
CA SER A 692 -46.83 -4.78 7.27
C SER A 692 -46.18 -3.59 6.56
N GLY A 693 -46.80 -3.06 5.50
CA GLY A 693 -46.23 -2.01 4.65
C GLY A 693 -45.17 -2.53 3.67
N GLU A 694 -44.91 -3.83 3.67
CA GLU A 694 -43.86 -4.48 2.87
C GLU A 694 -44.34 -4.81 1.46
N LEU A 695 -43.41 -4.75 0.52
CA LEU A 695 -43.57 -5.22 -0.84
C LEU A 695 -43.37 -6.74 -0.85
N ALA A 696 -44.38 -7.52 -1.20
CA ALA A 696 -44.31 -8.98 -1.20
C ALA A 696 -43.76 -9.53 -2.52
N SER A 697 -44.06 -8.89 -3.65
CA SER A 697 -43.49 -9.24 -4.94
C SER A 697 -43.48 -8.07 -5.92
N VAL A 698 -42.59 -8.14 -6.91
CA VAL A 698 -42.58 -7.27 -8.10
C VAL A 698 -42.46 -8.18 -9.32
N GLY A 699 -43.36 -8.08 -10.29
CA GLY A 699 -43.29 -8.89 -11.51
C GLY A 699 -43.24 -10.42 -11.30
N GLY A 700 -43.71 -10.91 -10.14
CA GLY A 700 -43.62 -12.32 -9.74
C GLY A 700 -42.33 -12.72 -9.01
N LEU A 701 -41.34 -11.84 -8.92
CA LEU A 701 -40.15 -12.03 -8.08
C LEU A 701 -40.53 -11.78 -6.62
N ALA A 702 -40.30 -12.77 -5.76
CA ALA A 702 -40.62 -12.69 -4.34
C ALA A 702 -39.62 -11.79 -3.59
N ILE A 703 -40.15 -10.86 -2.81
CA ILE A 703 -39.39 -10.00 -1.91
C ILE A 703 -39.64 -10.49 -0.49
N ALA A 704 -38.59 -10.99 0.17
CA ALA A 704 -38.66 -11.57 1.50
C ALA A 704 -38.87 -10.51 2.58
N ALA A 705 -38.29 -9.32 2.39
CA ALA A 705 -38.40 -8.20 3.31
C ALA A 705 -38.16 -6.85 2.61
N GLY A 706 -38.77 -5.80 3.17
CA GLY A 706 -38.57 -4.41 2.75
C GLY A 706 -39.73 -3.81 1.93
N PRO A 707 -39.63 -2.52 1.55
CA PRO A 707 -38.48 -1.66 1.81
C PRO A 707 -38.34 -1.23 3.27
N ALA A 708 -37.12 -1.23 3.79
CA ALA A 708 -36.79 -0.68 5.10
C ALA A 708 -35.87 0.52 4.96
N VAL A 709 -36.08 1.59 5.73
CA VAL A 709 -35.17 2.74 5.73
C VAL A 709 -33.90 2.40 6.50
N GLY A 710 -32.75 2.55 5.86
CA GLY A 710 -31.43 2.26 6.44
C GLY A 710 -30.60 3.53 6.63
N ILE A 711 -29.94 3.67 7.78
CA ILE A 711 -28.98 4.75 8.10
C ILE A 711 -27.58 4.28 8.51
N TRP A 712 -27.39 2.96 8.60
CA TRP A 712 -26.20 2.32 9.13
C TRP A 712 -25.60 1.37 8.08
N ARG A 713 -24.28 1.20 8.16
CA ARG A 713 -23.49 0.24 7.36
C ARG A 713 -22.74 -0.69 8.30
N ALA A 714 -22.38 -1.89 7.85
CA ALA A 714 -21.40 -2.71 8.57
C ALA A 714 -20.08 -1.90 8.68
N PRO A 715 -19.59 -1.58 9.88
CA PRO A 715 -18.49 -0.64 10.03
C PRO A 715 -17.25 -1.08 9.26
N THR A 716 -16.65 -0.15 8.52
CA THR A 716 -15.32 -0.31 7.95
C THR A 716 -14.26 -0.24 9.06
N ASP A 717 -13.03 -0.64 8.76
CA ASP A 717 -11.91 -0.45 9.70
C ASP A 717 -11.75 1.03 10.10
N ASN A 718 -11.98 1.94 9.14
CA ASN A 718 -11.98 3.38 9.38
C ASN A 718 -13.08 3.84 10.34
N ASP A 719 -14.25 3.18 10.34
CA ASP A 719 -15.33 3.52 11.26
C ASP A 719 -15.02 3.09 12.71
N TRP A 720 -14.16 2.08 12.91
CA TRP A 720 -13.63 1.66 14.21
C TRP A 720 -12.43 2.49 14.67
N GLY A 721 -11.80 3.20 13.74
CA GLY A 721 -10.67 4.09 13.99
C GLY A 721 -11.01 5.33 14.82
N ARG A 722 -10.02 5.82 15.56
CA ARG A 722 -10.14 7.02 16.39
C ARG A 722 -10.16 8.26 15.50
N LEU A 723 -11.09 9.19 15.72
CA LEU A 723 -11.18 10.41 14.92
C LEU A 723 -10.21 11.49 15.41
N HIS A 724 -8.94 11.36 15.00
CA HIS A 724 -7.90 12.32 15.34
C HIS A 724 -8.22 13.73 14.80
N GLY A 725 -8.07 14.75 15.64
CA GLY A 725 -8.34 16.15 15.28
C GLY A 725 -9.80 16.60 15.37
N GLU A 726 -10.73 15.69 15.69
CA GLU A 726 -12.13 16.04 15.95
C GLU A 726 -12.40 16.40 17.42
N GLU A 727 -13.45 17.21 17.65
CA GLU A 727 -13.87 17.61 19.01
C GLU A 727 -14.29 16.40 19.85
N ASP A 728 -15.05 15.49 19.25
CA ASP A 728 -15.27 14.14 19.76
C ASP A 728 -14.32 13.21 19.00
N PRO A 729 -13.39 12.49 19.66
CA PRO A 729 -12.51 11.54 19.01
C PRO A 729 -13.06 10.11 18.98
N THR A 730 -14.25 9.86 19.55
CA THR A 730 -14.85 8.51 19.62
C THR A 730 -15.07 7.94 18.21
N PRO A 731 -14.75 6.68 17.92
CA PRO A 731 -15.00 6.07 16.60
C PRO A 731 -16.47 6.14 16.15
N TYR A 732 -16.72 6.24 14.85
CA TYR A 732 -18.08 6.28 14.30
C TYR A 732 -18.88 5.01 14.63
N ALA A 733 -18.26 3.84 14.52
CA ALA A 733 -18.88 2.56 14.86
C ALA A 733 -19.38 2.54 16.31
N GLU A 734 -18.58 3.07 17.24
CA GLU A 734 -18.98 3.19 18.64
C GLU A 734 -20.11 4.22 18.83
N ARG A 735 -20.04 5.37 18.15
CA ARG A 735 -21.12 6.37 18.19
C ARG A 735 -22.43 5.82 17.65
N TRP A 736 -22.41 5.10 16.53
CA TRP A 736 -23.59 4.46 15.95
C TRP A 736 -24.17 3.41 16.88
N ARG A 737 -23.34 2.55 17.47
CA ARG A 737 -23.77 1.55 18.45
C ARG A 737 -24.36 2.19 19.71
N ARG A 738 -23.67 3.18 20.29
CA ARG A 738 -24.15 3.95 21.46
C ARG A 738 -25.41 4.73 21.13
N GLY A 739 -25.57 5.15 19.88
CA GLY A 739 -26.73 5.86 19.34
C GLY A 739 -27.89 4.93 18.98
N GLY A 740 -27.67 3.62 18.81
CA GLY A 740 -28.65 2.61 18.42
C GLY A 740 -28.94 2.54 16.91
N TYR A 741 -28.05 3.06 16.07
CA TYR A 741 -28.28 3.20 14.62
C TYR A 741 -28.19 1.84 13.90
N ASP A 742 -27.52 0.88 14.53
CA ASP A 742 -27.39 -0.53 14.13
C ASP A 742 -28.63 -1.39 14.45
N ARG A 743 -29.64 -0.83 15.12
CA ARG A 743 -30.81 -1.57 15.63
C ARG A 743 -32.10 -0.77 15.54
N THR A 744 -32.27 -0.05 14.43
CA THR A 744 -33.46 0.75 14.19
C THR A 744 -34.71 -0.14 14.16
N VAL A 745 -35.85 0.42 14.58
CA VAL A 745 -37.12 -0.30 14.62
C VAL A 745 -38.14 0.47 13.82
N SER A 746 -38.74 -0.20 12.84
CA SER A 746 -39.76 0.36 11.98
C SER A 746 -41.16 -0.02 12.44
N ARG A 747 -42.10 0.92 12.35
CA ARG A 747 -43.53 0.64 12.43
C ARG A 747 -44.27 1.24 11.24
N VAL A 748 -45.36 0.61 10.83
CA VAL A 748 -46.36 1.24 9.97
C VAL A 748 -47.16 2.25 10.79
N VAL A 749 -47.19 3.50 10.33
CA VAL A 749 -48.04 4.57 10.89
C VAL A 749 -49.42 4.52 10.26
N SER A 750 -49.45 4.41 8.92
CA SER A 750 -50.67 4.22 8.15
C SER A 750 -50.37 3.54 6.83
N SER A 751 -51.37 2.84 6.30
CA SER A 751 -51.34 2.26 4.96
C SER A 751 -52.74 2.34 4.36
N ALA A 752 -52.83 2.65 3.07
CA ALA A 752 -54.11 2.77 2.39
C ALA A 752 -53.96 2.45 0.90
N THR A 753 -54.94 1.72 0.36
CA THR A 753 -55.10 1.59 -1.09
C THR A 753 -55.95 2.75 -1.60
N GLU A 754 -55.42 3.51 -2.55
CA GLU A 754 -56.09 4.64 -3.18
C GLU A 754 -56.15 4.43 -4.70
N GLY A 755 -57.30 3.94 -5.18
CA GLY A 755 -57.41 3.50 -6.58
C GLY A 755 -56.54 2.27 -6.82
N ALA A 756 -55.62 2.36 -7.79
CA ALA A 756 -54.64 1.31 -8.11
C ALA A 756 -53.34 1.41 -7.29
N SER A 757 -53.11 2.55 -6.63
CA SER A 757 -51.89 2.81 -5.85
C SER A 757 -52.03 2.39 -4.39
N VAL A 758 -50.91 2.08 -3.75
CA VAL A 758 -50.82 1.83 -2.30
C VAL A 758 -49.92 2.88 -1.67
N ARG A 759 -50.43 3.60 -0.67
CA ARG A 759 -49.65 4.51 0.16
C ARG A 759 -49.29 3.84 1.47
N VAL A 760 -48.02 3.91 1.84
CA VAL A 760 -47.50 3.41 3.11
C VAL A 760 -46.74 4.54 3.78
N HIS A 761 -47.04 4.82 5.04
CA HIS A 761 -46.27 5.71 5.89
C HIS A 761 -45.66 4.87 7.00
N THR A 762 -44.34 4.73 6.98
CA THR A 762 -43.57 4.09 8.05
C THR A 762 -42.87 5.14 8.91
N ARG A 763 -42.60 4.78 10.15
CA ARG A 763 -41.74 5.55 11.05
C ARG A 763 -40.69 4.62 11.62
N THR A 764 -39.43 4.89 11.27
CA THR A 764 -38.25 4.15 11.70
C THR A 764 -37.57 4.91 12.81
N GLY A 765 -37.68 4.41 14.04
CA GLY A 765 -37.13 5.03 15.23
C GLY A 765 -35.83 4.37 15.69
N VAL A 766 -35.08 5.10 16.49
CA VAL A 766 -33.90 4.58 17.16
C VAL A 766 -34.27 4.27 18.62
N PRO A 767 -34.11 3.03 19.15
CA PRO A 767 -34.71 2.63 20.43
C PRO A 767 -34.39 3.48 21.66
N ILE A 768 -33.32 4.28 21.63
CA ILE A 768 -32.80 5.03 22.78
C ILE A 768 -32.87 6.55 22.61
N LEU A 769 -33.31 7.06 21.46
CA LEU A 769 -33.39 8.49 21.15
C LEU A 769 -34.83 8.91 20.90
N ASP A 770 -35.14 10.18 21.16
CA ASP A 770 -36.33 10.86 20.63
C ASP A 770 -36.03 11.33 19.19
N ALA A 771 -35.70 10.37 18.33
CA ALA A 771 -35.33 10.59 16.93
C ALA A 771 -35.90 9.47 16.07
N ALA A 772 -36.48 9.85 14.94
CA ALA A 772 -37.08 8.90 14.01
C ALA A 772 -37.07 9.44 12.58
N ILE A 773 -37.35 8.58 11.63
CA ILE A 773 -37.44 8.89 10.21
C ILE A 773 -38.82 8.50 9.74
N ASP A 774 -39.59 9.48 9.28
CA ASP A 774 -40.86 9.24 8.60
C ASP A 774 -40.58 9.00 7.11
N ALA A 775 -41.01 7.85 6.60
CA ALA A 775 -40.95 7.56 5.17
C ALA A 775 -42.37 7.38 4.63
N ARG A 776 -42.72 8.19 3.63
CA ARG A 776 -43.98 8.11 2.90
C ARG A 776 -43.70 7.55 1.52
N MET A 777 -44.23 6.37 1.27
CA MET A 777 -44.02 5.58 0.06
C MET A 777 -45.34 5.50 -0.69
N THR A 778 -45.37 5.96 -1.94
CA THR A 778 -46.50 5.75 -2.84
C THR A 778 -46.10 4.79 -3.93
N TRP A 779 -46.75 3.64 -3.95
CA TRP A 779 -46.57 2.59 -4.94
C TRP A 779 -47.62 2.71 -6.02
N THR A 780 -47.21 2.92 -7.26
CA THR A 780 -48.12 3.07 -8.40
C THR A 780 -47.81 2.02 -9.47
N PRO A 781 -48.77 1.16 -9.85
CA PRO A 781 -48.56 0.19 -10.91
C PRO A 781 -48.43 0.92 -12.25
N LEU A 782 -47.52 0.44 -13.09
CA LEU A 782 -47.26 1.02 -14.42
C LEU A 782 -47.64 0.04 -15.53
N GLU A 783 -47.81 0.55 -16.74
CA GLU A 783 -47.94 -0.31 -17.93
C GLU A 783 -46.70 -1.23 -18.05
N GLY A 784 -46.92 -2.48 -18.47
CA GLY A 784 -45.85 -3.48 -18.59
C GLY A 784 -45.51 -4.23 -17.30
N GLY A 785 -46.19 -3.99 -16.17
CA GLY A 785 -46.07 -4.78 -14.94
C GLY A 785 -44.99 -4.32 -13.96
N SER A 786 -44.28 -3.24 -14.27
CA SER A 786 -43.39 -2.52 -13.35
C SER A 786 -44.17 -1.67 -12.33
N VAL A 787 -43.48 -1.24 -11.28
CA VAL A 787 -44.05 -0.44 -10.17
C VAL A 787 -43.20 0.80 -9.96
N ARG A 788 -43.83 1.97 -9.91
CA ARG A 788 -43.19 3.21 -9.46
C ARG A 788 -43.27 3.33 -7.95
N LEU A 789 -42.16 3.66 -7.32
CA LEU A 789 -42.06 4.07 -5.91
C LEU A 789 -41.75 5.56 -5.84
N ASP A 790 -42.69 6.36 -5.36
CA ASP A 790 -42.43 7.72 -4.90
C ASP A 790 -42.11 7.70 -3.41
N LEU A 791 -40.92 8.17 -3.04
CA LEU A 791 -40.39 8.10 -1.68
C LEU A 791 -40.13 9.51 -1.15
N GLU A 792 -40.78 9.86 -0.05
CA GLU A 792 -40.46 11.04 0.75
C GLU A 792 -39.94 10.61 2.12
N ILE A 793 -38.71 10.97 2.44
CA ILE A 793 -38.06 10.71 3.73
C ILE A 793 -37.93 12.02 4.49
N GLU A 794 -38.40 12.05 5.73
CA GLU A 794 -38.34 13.20 6.64
C GLU A 794 -37.78 12.74 8.00
N PRO A 795 -36.54 13.10 8.34
CA PRO A 795 -36.01 12.91 9.68
C PRO A 795 -36.71 13.84 10.67
N ASP A 796 -37.00 13.32 11.85
CA ASP A 796 -37.62 14.01 12.97
C ASP A 796 -36.78 13.81 14.24
N GLY A 797 -36.79 14.81 15.12
CA GLY A 797 -35.97 14.82 16.34
C GLY A 797 -34.50 15.20 16.14
N SER A 798 -33.70 15.00 17.19
CA SER A 798 -32.28 15.39 17.23
C SER A 798 -31.37 14.19 16.99
N TRP A 799 -30.47 14.31 16.02
CA TRP A 799 -29.53 13.27 15.63
C TRP A 799 -28.12 13.65 16.09
N PRO A 800 -27.56 12.99 17.12
CA PRO A 800 -26.26 13.36 17.69
C PRO A 800 -25.05 12.90 16.86
N VAL A 801 -25.26 12.04 15.86
CA VAL A 801 -24.19 11.45 15.06
C VAL A 801 -24.60 11.51 13.59
N GLU A 802 -23.66 11.79 12.71
CA GLU A 802 -23.85 11.68 11.27
C GLU A 802 -24.15 10.22 10.86
N TRP A 803 -24.88 10.05 9.75
CA TRP A 803 -25.31 8.75 9.26
C TRP A 803 -24.26 8.12 8.34
N ALA A 804 -24.23 6.80 8.28
CA ALA A 804 -23.40 6.09 7.31
C ALA A 804 -24.01 6.17 5.90
N ARG A 805 -25.34 6.17 5.83
CA ARG A 805 -26.13 6.19 4.59
C ARG A 805 -27.52 6.75 4.84
N LEU A 806 -28.27 6.99 3.78
CA LEU A 806 -29.71 7.15 3.81
C LEU A 806 -30.30 6.52 2.56
N GLY A 807 -31.06 5.44 2.73
CA GLY A 807 -31.61 4.69 1.60
C GLY A 807 -32.71 3.73 2.01
N ILE A 808 -33.05 2.84 1.09
CA ILE A 808 -33.99 1.73 1.31
C ILE A 808 -33.33 0.38 1.04
N ASP A 809 -33.64 -0.60 1.89
CA ASP A 809 -33.16 -1.96 1.80
C ASP A 809 -34.27 -2.93 1.37
N PHE A 810 -33.93 -3.87 0.50
CA PHE A 810 -34.74 -5.00 0.07
C PHE A 810 -33.99 -6.31 0.28
N VAL A 811 -34.73 -7.38 0.54
CA VAL A 811 -34.20 -8.75 0.56
C VAL A 811 -34.97 -9.60 -0.44
N ILE A 812 -34.27 -10.18 -1.41
CA ILE A 812 -34.85 -11.12 -2.39
C ILE A 812 -34.58 -12.54 -1.91
N ASP A 813 -35.59 -13.41 -1.94
CA ASP A 813 -35.51 -14.80 -1.44
C ASP A 813 -34.81 -15.75 -2.44
N ALA A 814 -33.64 -15.34 -2.94
CA ALA A 814 -32.79 -16.09 -3.85
C ALA A 814 -31.37 -15.52 -3.83
N ALA A 815 -30.35 -16.38 -4.03
CA ALA A 815 -28.96 -15.96 -4.05
C ALA A 815 -28.63 -15.10 -5.29
N PRO A 816 -27.69 -14.14 -5.18
CA PRO A 816 -27.33 -13.28 -6.31
C PRO A 816 -26.52 -14.06 -7.35
N THR A 817 -26.75 -13.79 -8.62
CA THR A 817 -26.02 -14.40 -9.75
C THR A 817 -25.17 -13.40 -10.53
N GLY A 818 -25.37 -12.10 -10.30
CA GLY A 818 -24.63 -11.04 -10.98
C GLY A 818 -25.33 -9.68 -10.88
N LEU A 819 -24.67 -8.64 -11.37
CA LEU A 819 -25.18 -7.27 -11.40
C LEU A 819 -24.83 -6.60 -12.73
N ASP A 820 -25.85 -6.22 -13.49
CA ASP A 820 -25.69 -5.32 -14.64
C ASP A 820 -26.11 -3.91 -14.24
N PHE A 821 -25.35 -2.87 -14.59
CA PHE A 821 -25.75 -1.50 -14.26
C PHE A 821 -25.20 -0.45 -15.22
N VAL A 822 -25.89 0.69 -15.25
CA VAL A 822 -25.48 1.93 -15.92
C VAL A 822 -25.21 2.98 -14.85
N GLY A 823 -23.95 3.40 -14.74
CA GLY A 823 -23.47 4.28 -13.67
C GLY A 823 -21.95 4.28 -13.56
N ASP A 824 -21.45 4.74 -12.42
CA ASP A 824 -20.00 4.83 -12.16
C ASP A 824 -19.45 3.45 -11.75
N GLY A 825 -18.50 2.92 -12.52
CA GLY A 825 -17.95 1.57 -12.34
C GLY A 825 -16.69 1.31 -13.19
N PRO A 826 -16.26 0.03 -13.30
CA PRO A 826 -16.84 -1.14 -12.65
C PRO A 826 -16.43 -1.27 -11.17
N VAL A 827 -15.33 -0.61 -10.78
CA VAL A 827 -14.81 -0.59 -9.41
C VAL A 827 -15.81 0.02 -8.43
N SER A 828 -15.87 -0.52 -7.20
CA SER A 828 -16.69 0.05 -6.13
C SER A 828 -16.19 1.42 -5.72
N ALA A 829 -17.09 2.35 -5.41
CA ALA A 829 -16.74 3.72 -5.07
C ALA A 829 -17.60 4.28 -3.92
N TYR A 830 -17.01 5.22 -3.19
CA TYR A 830 -17.63 6.01 -2.13
C TYR A 830 -17.43 7.51 -2.43
N PRO A 831 -18.19 8.43 -1.79
CA PRO A 831 -18.14 9.86 -2.12
C PRO A 831 -16.73 10.48 -2.13
N ASP A 832 -15.83 10.00 -1.27
CA ASP A 832 -14.44 10.45 -1.10
C ASP A 832 -13.39 9.48 -1.67
N MET A 833 -13.82 8.41 -2.34
CA MET A 833 -12.99 7.42 -3.03
C MET A 833 -13.68 7.04 -4.35
N ARG A 834 -13.50 7.86 -5.39
CA ARG A 834 -14.23 7.71 -6.68
C ARG A 834 -13.42 7.96 -7.95
N ALA A 835 -12.13 8.29 -7.85
CA ALA A 835 -11.31 8.74 -8.99
C ALA A 835 -11.30 7.80 -10.22
N ALA A 836 -11.33 6.48 -10.00
CA ALA A 836 -11.31 5.47 -11.06
C ALA A 836 -12.69 5.00 -11.53
N ALA A 837 -13.76 5.32 -10.80
CA ALA A 837 -15.10 4.91 -11.18
C ALA A 837 -15.61 5.81 -12.30
N ARG A 838 -15.93 5.20 -13.44
CA ARG A 838 -16.30 5.91 -14.67
C ARG A 838 -17.71 5.57 -15.08
N PHE A 839 -18.40 6.53 -15.67
CA PHE A 839 -19.74 6.28 -16.16
C PHE A 839 -19.69 5.32 -17.36
N GLY A 840 -20.50 4.27 -17.32
CA GLY A 840 -20.53 3.25 -18.36
C GLY A 840 -21.66 2.24 -18.18
N TRP A 841 -21.59 1.15 -18.96
CA TRP A 841 -22.46 -0.01 -18.88
C TRP A 841 -21.62 -1.18 -18.43
N TRP A 842 -21.91 -1.69 -17.24
CA TRP A 842 -21.09 -2.65 -16.52
C TRP A 842 -21.88 -3.92 -16.26
N SER A 843 -21.17 -5.05 -16.25
CA SER A 843 -21.69 -6.36 -15.88
C SER A 843 -20.69 -6.99 -14.93
N LEU A 844 -21.17 -7.45 -13.78
CA LEU A 844 -20.37 -8.06 -12.72
C LEU A 844 -20.90 -9.47 -12.46
N ALA A 845 -20.00 -10.44 -12.39
CA ALA A 845 -20.28 -11.77 -11.88
C ALA A 845 -20.56 -11.72 -10.37
N ALA A 846 -21.15 -12.79 -9.82
CA ALA A 846 -21.56 -12.84 -8.40
C ALA A 846 -20.40 -12.58 -7.42
N ASP A 847 -19.20 -13.06 -7.74
CA ASP A 847 -17.97 -12.90 -6.96
C ASP A 847 -17.29 -11.53 -7.13
N GLU A 848 -17.74 -10.71 -8.08
CA GLU A 848 -17.22 -9.35 -8.33
C GLU A 848 -18.10 -8.24 -7.70
N ILE A 849 -19.28 -8.61 -7.17
CA ILE A 849 -20.25 -7.66 -6.61
C ILE A 849 -19.66 -6.97 -5.37
N THR A 850 -19.10 -7.78 -4.45
CA THR A 850 -18.49 -7.36 -3.19
C THR A 850 -16.98 -7.52 -3.24
N VAL A 851 -16.27 -6.88 -2.30
CA VAL A 851 -14.83 -7.08 -2.12
C VAL A 851 -14.62 -8.18 -1.08
N ASP A 852 -13.79 -9.18 -1.39
CA ASP A 852 -13.39 -10.23 -0.45
C ASP A 852 -12.30 -9.72 0.51
N SER A 853 -12.71 -8.88 1.46
CA SER A 853 -11.83 -8.38 2.54
C SER A 853 -11.65 -9.46 3.61
N ILE A 854 -10.41 -9.68 4.08
CA ILE A 854 -10.10 -10.69 5.10
C ILE A 854 -10.97 -10.48 6.35
N THR A 855 -11.07 -9.24 6.83
CA THR A 855 -12.05 -8.84 7.83
C THR A 855 -13.29 -8.27 7.14
N PRO A 856 -14.45 -8.96 7.22
CA PRO A 856 -15.67 -8.53 6.56
C PRO A 856 -16.16 -7.16 7.04
N GLN A 857 -16.59 -6.32 6.10
CA GLN A 857 -17.05 -4.95 6.35
C GLN A 857 -17.93 -4.46 5.20
N GLU A 858 -18.48 -3.24 5.29
CA GLU A 858 -19.19 -2.61 4.16
C GLU A 858 -18.26 -2.51 2.94
N SER A 859 -18.70 -3.06 1.81
CA SER A 859 -18.00 -2.99 0.52
C SER A 859 -18.99 -3.05 -0.64
N GLY A 860 -18.51 -2.79 -1.86
CA GLY A 860 -19.26 -3.06 -3.08
C GLY A 860 -20.26 -1.97 -3.52
N ALA A 861 -20.27 -0.79 -2.90
CA ALA A 861 -21.14 0.30 -3.36
C ALA A 861 -20.76 0.76 -4.79
N ARG A 862 -21.75 0.88 -5.68
CA ARG A 862 -21.61 1.48 -7.02
C ARG A 862 -22.34 2.82 -7.04
N GLN A 863 -21.66 3.90 -7.41
CA GLN A 863 -22.22 5.26 -7.36
C GLN A 863 -22.88 5.65 -8.69
N GLY A 864 -23.69 6.70 -8.67
CA GLY A 864 -24.21 7.31 -9.90
C GLY A 864 -25.08 6.39 -10.75
N VAL A 865 -25.68 5.36 -10.16
CA VAL A 865 -26.48 4.36 -10.86
C VAL A 865 -27.81 4.99 -11.30
N ILE A 866 -28.13 4.82 -12.57
CA ILE A 866 -29.40 5.28 -13.16
C ILE A 866 -30.31 4.12 -13.60
N ASP A 867 -29.72 2.95 -13.89
CA ASP A 867 -30.41 1.72 -14.27
C ASP A 867 -29.55 0.55 -13.79
N ALA A 868 -30.15 -0.44 -13.13
CA ALA A 868 -29.46 -1.65 -12.71
C ALA A 868 -30.38 -2.85 -12.76
N THR A 869 -29.84 -4.02 -13.09
CA THR A 869 -30.50 -5.31 -13.03
C THR A 869 -29.73 -6.23 -12.09
N VAL A 870 -30.33 -6.53 -10.94
CA VAL A 870 -29.80 -7.46 -9.95
C VAL A 870 -30.27 -8.87 -10.32
N GLY A 871 -29.35 -9.72 -10.77
CA GLY A 871 -29.63 -11.11 -11.11
C GLY A 871 -29.66 -11.99 -9.86
N THR A 872 -30.61 -12.91 -9.80
CA THR A 872 -30.75 -13.91 -8.73
C THR A 872 -31.15 -15.27 -9.30
N GLU A 873 -31.04 -16.33 -8.50
CA GLU A 873 -31.47 -17.68 -8.92
C GLU A 873 -32.99 -17.78 -9.23
N ALA A 874 -33.81 -16.85 -8.76
CA ALA A 874 -35.26 -16.84 -8.97
C ALA A 874 -35.74 -15.88 -10.08
N GLY A 875 -34.82 -15.16 -10.73
CA GLY A 875 -35.13 -14.10 -11.69
C GLY A 875 -34.30 -12.84 -11.43
N SER A 876 -34.76 -11.68 -11.86
CA SER A 876 -34.00 -10.43 -11.70
C SER A 876 -34.88 -9.27 -11.24
N LEU A 877 -34.30 -8.38 -10.43
CA LEU A 877 -34.89 -7.10 -10.05
C LEU A 877 -34.20 -5.99 -10.83
N ARG A 878 -34.93 -5.31 -11.71
CA ARG A 878 -34.46 -4.09 -12.37
C ARG A 878 -34.93 -2.85 -11.62
N ILE A 879 -34.01 -1.91 -11.43
CA ILE A 879 -34.17 -0.67 -10.67
C ILE A 879 -33.77 0.49 -11.57
N ARG A 880 -34.68 1.46 -11.79
CA ARG A 880 -34.41 2.66 -12.59
C ARG A 880 -34.66 3.92 -11.80
N ALA A 881 -33.73 4.88 -11.89
CA ALA A 881 -33.90 6.21 -11.37
C ALA A 881 -34.87 7.02 -12.26
N LEU A 882 -35.81 7.76 -11.65
CA LEU A 882 -36.63 8.74 -12.36
C LEU A 882 -36.17 10.18 -12.12
N ASP A 883 -35.72 10.48 -10.90
CA ASP A 883 -35.37 11.84 -10.49
C ASP A 883 -33.85 12.05 -10.43
N ALA A 884 -33.16 11.25 -9.62
CA ALA A 884 -31.73 11.37 -9.37
C ALA A 884 -31.05 9.99 -9.33
N PRO A 885 -29.77 9.89 -9.74
CA PRO A 885 -28.97 8.69 -9.57
C PRO A 885 -28.86 8.30 -8.08
N PHE A 886 -28.59 7.02 -7.83
CA PHE A 886 -28.41 6.47 -6.49
C PHE A 886 -27.10 5.68 -6.38
N ALA A 887 -26.70 5.35 -5.15
CA ALA A 887 -25.69 4.35 -4.89
C ALA A 887 -26.36 2.98 -4.68
N LEU A 888 -25.80 1.93 -5.29
CA LEU A 888 -26.32 0.57 -5.21
C LEU A 888 -25.30 -0.33 -4.52
N THR A 889 -25.73 -1.04 -3.48
CA THR A 889 -24.97 -2.15 -2.89
C THR A 889 -25.80 -3.43 -3.00
N VAL A 890 -25.19 -4.50 -3.49
CA VAL A 890 -25.77 -5.84 -3.55
C VAL A 890 -24.84 -6.78 -2.79
N SER A 891 -25.37 -7.70 -1.99
CA SER A 891 -24.56 -8.61 -1.19
C SER A 891 -25.27 -9.96 -0.99
N PRO A 892 -24.54 -11.09 -0.97
CA PRO A 892 -25.07 -12.38 -0.51
C PRO A 892 -25.19 -12.48 1.03
N HIS A 893 -24.65 -11.51 1.77
CA HIS A 893 -24.66 -11.47 3.23
C HIS A 893 -25.40 -10.23 3.75
N SER A 894 -26.10 -10.39 4.88
CA SER A 894 -26.68 -9.25 5.60
C SER A 894 -25.59 -8.37 6.22
N ARG A 895 -25.89 -7.10 6.49
CA ARG A 895 -24.94 -6.21 7.19
C ARG A 895 -24.63 -6.65 8.61
N ASP A 896 -25.59 -7.28 9.30
CA ASP A 896 -25.38 -7.82 10.63
C ASP A 896 -24.38 -8.98 10.61
N GLU A 897 -24.46 -9.83 9.57
CA GLU A 897 -23.49 -10.91 9.35
C GLU A 897 -22.09 -10.35 9.10
N LEU A 898 -21.96 -9.38 8.18
CA LEU A 898 -20.68 -8.73 7.89
C LEU A 898 -20.07 -8.10 9.17
N ALA A 899 -20.87 -7.40 9.97
CA ALA A 899 -20.38 -6.75 11.19
C ALA A 899 -20.07 -7.71 12.36
N ALA A 900 -20.52 -8.96 12.29
CA ALA A 900 -20.36 -9.95 13.36
C ALA A 900 -19.14 -10.87 13.18
N LYS A 901 -18.58 -10.97 11.97
CA LYS A 901 -17.46 -11.86 11.66
C LYS A 901 -16.13 -11.15 11.69
N THR A 902 -15.09 -11.92 12.00
CA THR A 902 -13.71 -11.44 12.01
C THR A 902 -12.95 -11.87 10.77
N HIS A 903 -13.39 -12.97 10.15
CA HIS A 903 -12.80 -13.54 8.96
C HIS A 903 -13.84 -13.77 7.86
N ASN A 904 -13.44 -13.59 6.60
CA ASN A 904 -14.28 -13.86 5.43
C ASN A 904 -14.77 -15.31 5.36
N TRP A 905 -13.95 -16.29 5.73
CA TRP A 905 -14.33 -17.71 5.74
C TRP A 905 -15.33 -18.08 6.85
N GLU A 906 -15.66 -17.16 7.77
CA GLU A 906 -16.72 -17.33 8.77
C GLU A 906 -18.09 -16.87 8.26
N LEU A 907 -18.15 -16.21 7.11
CA LEU A 907 -19.40 -15.70 6.53
C LEU A 907 -20.27 -16.87 6.05
N GLU A 908 -21.54 -16.83 6.44
CA GLU A 908 -22.55 -17.79 5.99
C GLU A 908 -23.59 -17.08 5.10
N ALA A 909 -23.59 -17.40 3.81
CA ALA A 909 -24.64 -16.94 2.91
C ALA A 909 -25.99 -17.54 3.30
N ASP A 910 -27.00 -16.69 3.50
CA ASP A 910 -28.35 -17.12 3.90
C ASP A 910 -29.24 -17.54 2.72
N GLY A 911 -28.65 -17.65 1.51
CA GLY A 911 -29.32 -17.99 0.26
C GLY A 911 -30.15 -16.85 -0.31
N LYS A 912 -29.94 -15.61 0.15
CA LYS A 912 -30.71 -14.42 -0.25
C LYS A 912 -29.82 -13.36 -0.89
N THR A 913 -30.46 -12.40 -1.55
CA THR A 913 -29.82 -11.20 -2.08
C THR A 913 -30.25 -10.00 -1.28
N HIS A 914 -29.28 -9.33 -0.64
CA HIS A 914 -29.47 -8.11 0.12
C HIS A 914 -29.17 -6.92 -0.79
N VAL A 915 -30.17 -6.07 -1.05
CA VAL A 915 -30.07 -4.93 -1.98
C VAL A 915 -30.30 -3.62 -1.24
N SER A 916 -29.39 -2.67 -1.41
CA SER A 916 -29.48 -1.32 -0.83
C SER A 916 -29.48 -0.28 -1.92
N ILE A 917 -30.52 0.56 -1.93
CA ILE A 917 -30.64 1.72 -2.82
C ILE A 917 -30.45 2.97 -1.97
N ASP A 918 -29.28 3.57 -2.09
CA ASP A 918 -28.83 4.68 -1.25
C ASP A 918 -28.91 6.01 -1.95
N LEU A 919 -29.65 6.94 -1.34
CA LEU A 919 -29.79 8.31 -1.81
C LEU A 919 -28.63 9.17 -1.34
N LEU A 920 -28.05 8.81 -0.20
CA LEU A 920 -26.82 9.37 0.34
C LEU A 920 -25.98 8.27 0.96
N GLN A 921 -24.68 8.40 0.82
CA GLN A 921 -23.69 7.65 1.58
C GLN A 921 -22.68 8.61 2.17
N SER A 922 -22.14 8.26 3.33
CA SER A 922 -20.96 8.90 3.88
C SER A 922 -19.73 8.43 3.13
N GLY A 923 -18.69 9.26 3.12
CA GLY A 923 -17.35 8.82 2.77
C GLY A 923 -16.83 7.72 3.72
N VAL A 924 -15.64 7.21 3.40
CA VAL A 924 -14.95 6.19 4.19
C VAL A 924 -13.78 6.76 4.98
N GLY A 925 -13.17 7.87 4.53
CA GLY A 925 -12.00 8.47 5.18
C GLY A 925 -10.83 7.50 5.33
N THR A 926 -9.97 7.76 6.31
CA THR A 926 -8.81 6.92 6.69
C THR A 926 -8.59 6.92 8.20
N ALA A 927 -9.66 6.86 9.00
CA ALA A 927 -9.57 7.01 10.45
C ALA A 927 -8.95 5.81 11.19
N SER A 928 -8.73 4.68 10.50
CA SER A 928 -7.91 3.57 11.02
C SER A 928 -6.53 4.06 11.44
N CYS A 929 -5.88 4.88 10.60
CA CYS A 929 -4.74 5.73 10.95
C CYS A 929 -4.76 7.04 10.14
N GLY A 930 -4.99 8.18 10.80
CA GLY A 930 -5.03 9.50 10.17
C GLY A 930 -6.43 10.15 10.14
N PRO A 931 -6.73 11.02 9.15
CA PRO A 931 -7.97 11.77 9.13
C PRO A 931 -9.23 10.92 8.92
N GLY A 932 -10.31 11.27 9.62
CA GLY A 932 -11.64 10.73 9.34
C GLY A 932 -12.25 11.26 8.05
N THR A 933 -13.53 10.92 7.83
CA THR A 933 -14.29 11.43 6.67
C THR A 933 -14.35 12.96 6.70
N LEU A 934 -13.90 13.62 5.61
CA LEU A 934 -13.94 15.07 5.51
C LEU A 934 -15.39 15.59 5.62
N PRO A 935 -15.63 16.77 6.24
CA PRO A 935 -16.98 17.25 6.53
C PRO A 935 -17.94 17.28 5.33
N ARG A 936 -17.45 17.54 4.11
CA ARG A 936 -18.27 17.60 2.89
C ARG A 936 -18.81 16.24 2.43
N TYR A 937 -18.24 15.15 2.93
CA TYR A 937 -18.62 13.78 2.60
C TYR A 937 -19.43 13.10 3.71
N ARG A 938 -19.75 13.81 4.80
CA ARG A 938 -20.59 13.29 5.89
C ARG A 938 -22.07 13.42 5.56
N VAL A 939 -22.88 12.50 6.06
CA VAL A 939 -24.33 12.53 5.87
C VAL A 939 -25.01 13.04 7.13
N ALA A 940 -25.44 14.30 7.10
CA ALA A 940 -26.33 14.84 8.13
C ALA A 940 -27.79 14.45 7.87
N ALA A 941 -28.58 14.34 8.94
CA ALA A 941 -30.01 14.10 8.86
C ALA A 941 -30.70 15.20 8.03
N ARG A 942 -31.27 14.83 6.87
CA ARG A 942 -32.04 15.75 6.03
C ARG A 942 -33.18 15.07 5.27
N ALA A 943 -34.20 15.86 4.92
CA ALA A 943 -35.31 15.37 4.11
C ALA A 943 -34.89 15.14 2.66
N ILE A 944 -35.40 14.08 2.05
CA ILE A 944 -35.14 13.71 0.65
C ILE A 944 -36.42 13.25 -0.01
N ARG A 945 -36.54 13.53 -1.30
CA ARG A 945 -37.59 12.98 -2.17
C ARG A 945 -36.95 12.39 -3.40
N THR A 946 -37.44 11.23 -3.83
CA THR A 946 -37.00 10.57 -5.05
C THR A 946 -38.11 9.67 -5.59
N SER A 947 -37.97 9.29 -6.84
CA SER A 947 -38.86 8.35 -7.51
C SER A 947 -38.03 7.28 -8.22
N LEU A 948 -38.44 6.03 -8.08
CA LEU A 948 -37.79 4.85 -8.68
C LEU A 948 -38.81 4.03 -9.45
N ILE A 949 -38.37 3.28 -10.46
CA ILE A 949 -39.14 2.20 -11.08
C ILE A 949 -38.49 0.88 -10.70
N LEU A 950 -39.31 -0.05 -10.19
CA LEU A 950 -38.93 -1.43 -9.92
C LEU A 950 -39.65 -2.35 -10.91
N GLU A 951 -38.92 -3.30 -11.48
CA GLU A 951 -39.45 -4.27 -12.43
C GLU A 951 -38.87 -5.65 -12.11
N GLY A 952 -39.74 -6.62 -11.87
CA GLY A 952 -39.34 -8.00 -11.68
C GLY A 952 -39.40 -8.75 -12.99
N ILE A 953 -38.34 -9.48 -13.31
CA ILE A 953 -38.20 -10.29 -14.50
C ILE A 953 -38.12 -11.74 -14.04
N ALA A 954 -39.13 -12.53 -14.36
CA ALA A 954 -39.13 -13.96 -14.03
C ALA A 954 -37.99 -14.69 -14.77
N GLY A 955 -37.30 -15.57 -14.04
CA GLY A 955 -36.18 -16.38 -14.56
C GLY A 955 -36.58 -17.48 -15.53
#